data_AF-A9GGS3-F1
#
_entry.id   AF-A9GGS3-F1
#
_cell.length_a   1.000
_cell.length_b   1.000
_cell.length_c   1.000
_cell.angle_alpha   90.00
_cell.angle_beta   90.00
_cell.angle_gamma   90.00
#
_symmetry.space_group_name_H-M   'P 1'
#
loop_
_entity.id
_entity.type
_entity.pdbx_description
1 polymer ?
#
loop_
_entity_poly.entity_id
_entity_poly.type
_entity_poly.pdbx_seq_one_letter_code
_entity_poly.pdbx_strand_id
1 'polypeptide(L)'
;MTDRPLSPWIDHLRGRLPIALGVALLGAVARLSTPPPPARTADAIAGMLGEAIDGAVNPDDFVWEERGGFFSDALLGRRVLFLGVPHVPHVPGPGAAERGPDAERAPDGRGAADLYRARVRLTRSGRPVSLDGVRNLTGTPLGDDRGLVARGSRVAVTTTAFGVVQGITQLDLGGDGRAGARPAGERLRAAIDGWLETGSVDGASRTEISFDNPPASARLDLVDEGLVMALGPEAVPAALNAGTGEVDTGGRDPFVARAHHLPRRVPSLGELAGPSAERLLGPTAAAAVERLALAAERAAAKLRAAPAAAYVTRGPASAEPAPEGWPSLWPPPPVAPAVDPPLPGEGAWVLVAPSLPRALPGVEEDPQRPSSPFAATTLRPDPRRPELRVHLLAIDTRHIRFTLQAGYEAPRPTVGPRGTGQLPHASTLRGAIGLGASTPEPGAPHAGTEALGMVVGGRALVPPRDGAATLGVDLSGRPYFGAWPSGGDVERVPWALWQRPAASHGAPRAEGSTRFPWALWQGPSLFEAGSAAAPLALLAAPPAERAPASATLSPGDGDDLVVERAALCMTDRGFVVHAWGSALDAAALRAALERAGCLAGVSLGRAPDPLGVAFLSPQQDGVLTAERLSPAMSIAPPEHAAAVSPRPFLFFESRWTDAPPAPDLSLPGESVGWAADGGAQPPPAWSPAVYAANTVHLGAQVRVHAFAPDRFLFRLRAGSREISPRSAPKLDAEVPADERRQVLAAIGVGTGRRRGPRGLAVGGTVGLRFRGEGGLLLVREGRVEIRPAGGAPLAPGADATELPLTADDGRLRPEAREIGTMRRRSAACVLDDGTLLVATTTFDSDEATTEALLDLGCARVVALDRGAHRNAFVHRASGDPALQQTYEETALFAVGVAMPGRARRLAP
;
A
#
# COMPACT_ATOMS: atom_id res chain seq x y z
N MET A 1 89.86 -42.05 1.12
CA MET A 1 89.19 -40.86 0.53
C MET A 1 88.02 -41.37 -0.29
N THR A 2 86.82 -41.26 0.26
CA THR A 2 85.57 -41.69 -0.37
C THR A 2 84.61 -40.52 -0.27
N ASP A 3 84.60 -39.66 -1.29
CA ASP A 3 83.63 -38.58 -1.44
C ASP A 3 82.29 -39.18 -1.85
N ARG A 4 81.33 -39.15 -0.93
CA ARG A 4 79.91 -39.37 -1.24
C ARG A 4 79.37 -38.08 -1.87
N PRO A 5 78.74 -38.13 -3.05
CA PRO A 5 78.09 -36.96 -3.63
C PRO A 5 76.92 -36.52 -2.73
N LEU A 6 76.94 -35.25 -2.33
CA LEU A 6 75.87 -34.61 -1.58
C LEU A 6 74.59 -34.56 -2.43
N SER A 7 73.46 -34.81 -1.77
CA SER A 7 72.13 -34.96 -2.35
C SER A 7 71.70 -33.77 -3.23
N PRO A 8 71.03 -34.00 -4.39
CA PRO A 8 70.50 -32.98 -5.30
C PRO A 8 69.51 -31.99 -4.66
N TRP A 9 69.04 -32.28 -3.45
CA TRP A 9 68.25 -31.34 -2.64
C TRP A 9 69.02 -30.11 -2.17
N ILE A 10 70.33 -30.24 -1.92
CA ILE A 10 71.16 -29.14 -1.37
C ILE A 10 71.42 -28.07 -2.43
N ASP A 11 71.62 -28.46 -3.69
CA ASP A 11 71.81 -27.53 -4.79
C ASP A 11 70.48 -26.86 -5.22
N HIS A 12 69.34 -27.56 -5.09
CA HIS A 12 68.02 -26.96 -5.27
C HIS A 12 67.72 -25.88 -4.21
N LEU A 13 68.17 -26.09 -2.97
CA LEU A 13 68.03 -25.11 -1.89
C LEU A 13 68.98 -23.91 -2.05
N ARG A 14 70.23 -24.12 -2.50
CA ARG A 14 71.20 -23.02 -2.74
C ARG A 14 70.77 -22.06 -3.84
N GLY A 15 70.17 -22.56 -4.93
CA GLY A 15 69.69 -21.71 -6.03
C GLY A 15 68.50 -20.80 -5.65
N ARG A 16 67.69 -21.19 -4.66
CA ARG A 16 66.53 -20.41 -4.19
C ARG A 16 66.80 -19.61 -2.91
N LEU A 17 67.94 -19.84 -2.25
CA LEU A 17 68.36 -19.11 -1.05
C LEU A 17 68.39 -17.58 -1.24
N PRO A 18 68.91 -16.99 -2.34
CA PRO A 18 68.90 -15.54 -2.51
C PRO A 18 67.48 -14.97 -2.74
N ILE A 19 66.58 -15.72 -3.38
CA ILE A 19 65.17 -15.33 -3.53
C ILE A 19 64.45 -15.37 -2.18
N ALA A 20 64.67 -16.43 -1.40
CA ALA A 20 64.11 -16.57 -0.06
C ALA A 20 64.64 -15.48 0.90
N LEU A 21 65.94 -15.17 0.84
CA LEU A 21 66.55 -14.06 1.58
C LEU A 21 66.01 -12.70 1.12
N GLY A 22 65.82 -12.50 -0.18
CA GLY A 22 65.23 -11.29 -0.73
C GLY A 22 63.79 -11.06 -0.26
N VAL A 23 62.96 -12.11 -0.29
CA VAL A 23 61.57 -12.07 0.24
C VAL A 23 61.57 -11.86 1.76
N ALA A 24 62.47 -12.51 2.49
CA ALA A 24 62.60 -12.34 3.94
C ALA A 24 63.05 -10.92 4.31
N LEU A 25 63.99 -10.34 3.55
CA LEU A 25 64.46 -8.96 3.74
C LEU A 25 63.35 -7.94 3.43
N LEU A 26 62.62 -8.12 2.32
CA LEU A 26 61.44 -7.32 1.99
C LEU A 26 60.38 -7.40 3.09
N GLY A 27 60.10 -8.61 3.59
CA GLY A 27 59.19 -8.82 4.72
C GLY A 27 59.68 -8.16 6.01
N ALA A 28 60.98 -8.20 6.30
CA ALA A 28 61.58 -7.57 7.47
C ALA A 28 61.56 -6.03 7.38
N VAL A 29 61.88 -5.47 6.22
CA VAL A 29 61.81 -4.02 5.95
C VAL A 29 60.37 -3.54 6.07
N ALA A 30 59.42 -4.23 5.43
CA ALA A 30 58.00 -3.92 5.55
C ALA A 30 57.51 -3.98 7.01
N ARG A 31 57.98 -4.95 7.79
CA ARG A 31 57.63 -5.09 9.21
C ARG A 31 58.23 -4.00 10.10
N LEU A 32 59.46 -3.56 9.81
CA LEU A 32 60.11 -2.46 10.54
C LEU A 32 59.50 -1.10 10.21
N SER A 33 58.86 -0.95 9.04
CA SER A 33 58.11 0.25 8.67
C SER A 33 56.66 0.30 9.17
N THR A 34 56.13 -0.78 9.74
CA THR A 34 54.78 -0.77 10.35
C THR A 34 54.84 -0.31 11.81
N PRO A 35 53.89 0.54 12.27
CA PRO A 35 53.82 0.95 13.67
C PRO A 35 53.73 -0.27 14.62
N PRO A 36 54.21 -0.15 15.87
CA PRO A 36 54.14 -1.24 16.84
C PRO A 36 52.67 -1.65 17.06
N PRO A 37 52.39 -2.97 17.18
CA PRO A 37 51.03 -3.45 17.37
C PRO A 37 50.40 -2.84 18.62
N PRO A 38 49.09 -2.50 18.59
CA PRO A 38 48.39 -1.90 19.72
C PRO A 38 48.54 -2.69 21.02
N ALA A 39 48.34 -2.01 22.15
CA ALA A 39 48.33 -2.65 23.46
C ALA A 39 47.23 -3.73 23.52
N ARG A 40 47.42 -4.76 24.36
CA ARG A 40 46.40 -5.78 24.64
C ARG A 40 45.41 -5.26 25.69
N THR A 41 44.83 -4.10 25.46
CA THR A 41 43.76 -3.53 26.29
C THR A 41 42.46 -3.48 25.51
N ALA A 42 41.33 -3.54 26.21
CA ALA A 42 40.02 -3.43 25.57
C ALA A 42 39.91 -2.09 24.81
N ASP A 43 40.40 -0.99 25.39
CA ASP A 43 40.41 0.33 24.77
C ASP A 43 41.20 0.39 23.45
N ALA A 44 42.37 -0.27 23.39
CA ALA A 44 43.20 -0.26 22.18
C ALA A 44 42.59 -1.11 21.06
N ILE A 45 41.90 -2.19 21.41
CA ILE A 45 41.16 -3.02 20.44
C ILE A 45 39.92 -2.26 19.94
N ALA A 46 39.17 -1.63 20.85
CA ALA A 46 38.02 -0.81 20.50
C ALA A 46 38.41 0.38 19.61
N GLY A 47 39.52 1.06 19.91
CA GLY A 47 40.05 2.13 19.06
C GLY A 47 40.39 1.64 17.64
N MET A 48 41.08 0.50 17.53
CA MET A 48 41.39 -0.10 16.22
C MET A 48 40.12 -0.54 15.45
N LEU A 49 39.09 -1.03 16.15
CA LEU A 49 37.80 -1.38 15.53
C LEU A 49 37.05 -0.13 15.06
N GLY A 50 37.07 0.95 15.85
CA GLY A 50 36.47 2.25 15.52
C GLY A 50 37.13 2.91 14.32
N GLU A 51 38.46 2.95 14.27
CA GLU A 51 39.22 3.44 13.11
C GLU A 51 38.85 2.70 11.82
N ALA A 52 38.59 1.38 11.91
CA ALA A 52 38.28 0.57 10.75
C ALA A 52 36.88 0.81 10.16
N ILE A 53 35.96 1.40 10.93
CA ILE A 53 34.61 1.77 10.48
C ILE A 53 34.44 3.28 10.28
N ASP A 54 35.52 4.06 10.44
CA ASP A 54 35.47 5.53 10.53
C ASP A 54 34.43 5.99 11.57
N GLY A 55 34.57 5.49 12.81
CA GLY A 55 33.57 5.64 13.85
C GLY A 55 34.10 5.35 15.25
N ALA A 56 33.19 5.01 16.17
CA ALA A 56 33.51 4.73 17.57
C ALA A 56 32.97 3.36 18.01
N VAL A 57 33.75 2.67 18.85
CA VAL A 57 33.38 1.39 19.47
C VAL A 57 33.64 1.50 20.97
N ASN A 58 32.71 1.06 21.81
CA ASN A 58 32.92 1.03 23.25
C ASN A 58 33.75 -0.22 23.64
N PRO A 59 34.70 -0.12 24.60
CA PRO A 59 35.42 -1.26 25.14
C PRO A 59 34.56 -2.44 25.63
N ASP A 60 33.32 -2.19 26.05
CA ASP A 60 32.39 -3.23 26.53
C ASP A 60 31.52 -3.83 25.41
N ASP A 61 31.54 -3.25 24.20
CA ASP A 61 30.62 -3.57 23.11
C ASP A 61 31.26 -4.49 22.04
N PHE A 62 32.21 -5.35 22.41
CA PHE A 62 32.75 -6.36 21.50
C PHE A 62 32.90 -7.74 22.15
N VAL A 63 32.66 -8.78 21.36
CA VAL A 63 32.75 -10.19 21.77
C VAL A 63 33.60 -10.97 20.78
N TRP A 64 34.49 -11.81 21.29
CA TRP A 64 35.32 -12.70 20.47
C TRP A 64 34.61 -14.02 20.18
N GLU A 65 34.65 -14.48 18.92
CA GLU A 65 34.21 -15.84 18.56
C GLU A 65 35.14 -16.91 19.17
N GLU A 66 34.71 -18.18 19.16
CA GLU A 66 35.48 -19.31 19.69
C GLU A 66 36.91 -19.37 19.13
N ARG A 67 37.85 -19.86 19.95
CA ARG A 67 39.26 -19.95 19.56
C ARG A 67 39.48 -21.10 18.58
N GLY A 68 40.00 -20.81 17.40
CA GLY A 68 40.40 -21.81 16.41
C GLY A 68 41.79 -22.42 16.64
N GLY A 69 42.50 -21.99 17.70
CA GLY A 69 43.86 -22.41 18.04
C GLY A 69 44.93 -21.42 17.57
N PHE A 70 46.13 -21.48 18.19
CA PHE A 70 47.19 -20.48 18.01
C PHE A 70 47.59 -20.22 16.55
N PHE A 71 47.79 -21.27 15.77
CA PHE A 71 48.22 -21.13 14.38
C PHE A 71 47.13 -20.49 13.49
N SER A 72 45.86 -20.80 13.77
CA SER A 72 44.72 -20.18 13.09
C SER A 72 44.62 -18.69 13.43
N ASP A 73 44.69 -18.36 14.72
CA ASP A 73 44.57 -16.98 15.20
C ASP A 73 45.73 -16.06 14.73
N ALA A 74 46.92 -16.61 14.51
CA ALA A 74 48.09 -15.86 14.04
C ALA A 74 48.15 -15.69 12.50
N LEU A 75 47.73 -16.71 11.75
CA LEU A 75 47.80 -16.73 10.28
C LEU A 75 46.53 -16.21 9.62
N LEU A 76 45.38 -16.74 10.05
CA LEU A 76 44.07 -16.41 9.51
C LEU A 76 43.40 -15.30 10.32
N GLY A 77 43.71 -15.17 11.61
CA GLY A 77 43.07 -14.19 12.50
C GLY A 77 41.82 -14.71 13.19
N ARG A 78 41.57 -14.21 14.40
CA ARG A 78 40.39 -14.52 15.20
C ARG A 78 39.26 -13.56 14.84
N ARG A 79 38.03 -14.08 14.75
CA ARG A 79 36.86 -13.25 14.45
C ARG A 79 36.35 -12.54 15.70
N VAL A 80 35.89 -11.31 15.51
CA VAL A 80 35.32 -10.44 16.54
C VAL A 80 34.02 -9.85 16.02
N LEU A 81 33.02 -9.78 16.91
CA LEU A 81 31.76 -9.08 16.71
C LEU A 81 31.77 -7.83 17.59
N PHE A 82 31.27 -6.71 17.10
CA PHE A 82 31.27 -5.47 17.86
C PHE A 82 30.13 -4.55 17.44
N LEU A 83 29.61 -3.76 18.39
CA LEU A 83 28.70 -2.66 18.08
C LEU A 83 29.53 -1.40 17.83
N GLY A 84 29.29 -0.77 16.69
CA GLY A 84 30.04 0.41 16.26
C GLY A 84 29.12 1.53 15.80
N VAL A 85 29.45 2.76 16.17
CA VAL A 85 28.75 3.97 15.74
C VAL A 85 29.54 4.60 14.59
N PRO A 86 29.10 4.46 13.32
CA PRO A 86 29.79 5.06 12.19
C PRO A 86 29.66 6.59 12.21
N HIS A 87 30.67 7.30 11.71
CA HIS A 87 30.58 8.75 11.51
C HIS A 87 29.75 9.05 10.25
N VAL A 88 28.63 9.77 10.41
CA VAL A 88 27.81 10.21 9.27
C VAL A 88 28.22 11.62 8.86
N PRO A 89 28.80 11.84 7.65
CA PRO A 89 29.12 13.18 7.19
C PRO A 89 27.83 13.99 6.98
N HIS A 90 27.80 15.20 7.53
CA HIS A 90 26.66 16.12 7.48
C HIS A 90 26.38 16.55 6.02
N VAL A 91 25.27 16.10 5.43
CA VAL A 91 24.78 16.58 4.13
C VAL A 91 23.71 17.65 4.37
N PRO A 92 23.95 18.93 4.05
CA PRO A 92 22.92 19.96 4.20
C PRO A 92 21.86 19.79 3.11
N GLY A 93 20.64 19.38 3.50
CA GLY A 93 19.48 19.39 2.63
C GLY A 93 18.95 20.83 2.43
N PRO A 94 18.40 21.17 1.24
CA PRO A 94 17.76 22.46 1.03
C PRO A 94 16.49 22.55 1.89
N GLY A 95 16.56 23.31 2.98
CA GLY A 95 15.50 23.46 3.99
C GLY A 95 15.98 23.34 5.44
N ALA A 96 17.22 22.91 5.67
CA ALA A 96 17.79 22.74 7.02
C ALA A 96 18.25 24.04 7.70
N ALA A 97 17.97 25.22 7.14
CA ALA A 97 18.47 26.48 7.67
C ALA A 97 17.71 27.01 8.90
N GLU A 98 16.64 26.34 9.36
CA GLU A 98 15.84 26.81 10.51
C GLU A 98 15.61 25.77 11.62
N ARG A 99 16.23 24.58 11.56
CA ARG A 99 16.28 23.67 12.72
C ARG A 99 17.68 23.69 13.31
N GLY A 100 17.77 24.14 14.56
CA GLY A 100 19.02 24.18 15.32
C GLY A 100 19.71 22.81 15.43
N PRO A 101 20.97 22.77 15.91
CA PRO A 101 21.87 21.60 15.87
C PRO A 101 21.48 20.41 16.77
N ASP A 102 20.20 20.31 17.18
CA ASP A 102 19.69 19.34 18.15
C ASP A 102 18.81 18.23 17.52
N ALA A 103 18.86 18.05 16.19
CA ALA A 103 18.18 16.93 15.54
C ALA A 103 18.89 15.60 15.87
N GLU A 104 18.24 14.82 16.75
CA GLU A 104 18.42 13.39 17.05
C GLU A 104 19.79 12.95 17.59
N ARG A 105 20.10 13.36 18.83
CA ARG A 105 20.91 12.54 19.74
C ARG A 105 19.99 11.60 20.52
N ALA A 106 20.33 10.31 20.58
CA ALA A 106 19.74 9.37 21.53
C ALA A 106 19.89 9.93 22.97
N PRO A 107 18.98 9.61 23.90
CA PRO A 107 18.94 10.21 25.24
C PRO A 107 20.20 10.01 26.10
N ASP A 108 21.13 9.13 25.68
CA ASP A 108 22.42 8.84 26.30
C ASP A 108 23.63 9.48 25.58
N GLY A 109 23.41 10.27 24.52
CA GLY A 109 24.45 10.99 23.79
C GLY A 109 25.35 10.14 22.91
N ARG A 110 25.09 8.82 22.81
CA ARG A 110 25.73 7.92 21.84
C ARG A 110 24.98 7.99 20.50
N GLY A 111 25.69 7.93 19.38
CA GLY A 111 25.05 7.79 18.07
C GLY A 111 24.47 6.38 17.87
N ALA A 112 23.67 6.17 16.82
CA ALA A 112 23.08 4.87 16.50
C ALA A 112 24.18 3.84 16.15
N ALA A 113 24.25 2.75 16.91
CA ALA A 113 25.21 1.68 16.69
C ALA A 113 24.65 0.58 15.77
N ASP A 114 25.54 -0.01 14.97
CA ASP A 114 25.28 -1.19 14.14
C ASP A 114 26.16 -2.37 14.60
N LEU A 115 25.72 -3.60 14.34
CA LEU A 115 26.51 -4.81 14.56
C LEU A 115 27.48 -5.07 13.41
N TYR A 116 28.76 -5.12 13.72
CA TYR A 116 29.83 -5.45 12.79
C TYR A 116 30.51 -6.78 13.12
N ARG A 117 31.11 -7.39 12.09
CA ARG A 117 32.01 -8.53 12.19
C ARG A 117 33.32 -8.23 11.49
N ALA A 118 34.43 -8.53 12.15
CA ALA A 118 35.77 -8.37 11.58
C ALA A 118 36.68 -9.54 11.95
N ARG A 119 37.85 -9.59 11.33
CA ARG A 119 38.89 -10.57 11.61
C ARG A 119 40.14 -9.85 12.07
N VAL A 120 40.61 -10.20 13.26
CA VAL A 120 41.77 -9.59 13.89
C VAL A 120 42.87 -10.63 14.02
N ARG A 121 44.03 -10.36 13.41
CA ARG A 121 45.21 -11.20 13.56
C ARG A 121 45.87 -10.91 14.90
N LEU A 122 46.13 -11.96 15.68
CA LEU A 122 46.69 -11.84 17.02
C LEU A 122 48.11 -12.41 17.09
N THR A 123 48.99 -11.72 17.81
CA THR A 123 50.30 -12.26 18.19
C THR A 123 50.15 -13.38 19.24
N ARG A 124 51.22 -14.15 19.49
CA ARG A 124 51.25 -15.17 20.56
C ARG A 124 50.90 -14.63 21.95
N SER A 125 51.21 -13.35 22.22
CA SER A 125 50.87 -12.69 23.48
C SER A 125 49.45 -12.09 23.47
N GLY A 126 48.71 -12.20 22.37
CA GLY A 126 47.33 -11.72 22.21
C GLY A 126 47.21 -10.27 21.76
N ARG A 127 48.30 -9.62 21.31
CA ARG A 127 48.24 -8.26 20.74
C ARG A 127 47.68 -8.29 19.30
N PRO A 128 46.77 -7.37 18.93
CA PRO A 128 46.28 -7.24 17.56
C PRO A 128 47.39 -6.78 16.62
N VAL A 129 47.41 -7.29 15.39
CA VAL A 129 48.44 -7.01 14.38
C VAL A 129 47.84 -6.34 13.15
N SER A 130 46.73 -6.89 12.65
CA SER A 130 45.96 -6.32 11.56
C SER A 130 44.48 -6.64 11.77
N LEU A 131 43.65 -5.80 11.18
CA LEU A 131 42.21 -5.96 11.12
C LEU A 131 41.83 -6.00 9.64
N ASP A 132 41.10 -7.05 9.28
CA ASP A 132 40.69 -7.30 7.91
C ASP A 132 39.22 -7.69 7.85
N GLY A 133 38.59 -7.43 6.71
CA GLY A 133 37.30 -8.03 6.40
C GLY A 133 36.11 -7.50 7.21
N VAL A 134 36.12 -6.23 7.62
CA VAL A 134 34.98 -5.60 8.32
C VAL A 134 33.70 -5.69 7.50
N ARG A 135 32.61 -6.11 8.16
CA ARG A 135 31.27 -6.26 7.58
C ARG A 135 30.23 -5.75 8.55
N ASN A 136 29.34 -4.87 8.08
CA ASN A 136 28.13 -4.50 8.79
C ASN A 136 27.08 -5.60 8.58
N LEU A 137 26.62 -6.23 9.67
CA LEU A 137 25.68 -7.34 9.64
C LEU A 137 24.23 -6.89 9.79
N THR A 138 23.94 -5.77 10.46
CA THR A 138 22.57 -5.29 10.67
C THR A 138 22.21 -4.18 9.70
N GLY A 139 23.01 -3.11 9.67
CA GLY A 139 22.85 -1.96 8.77
C GLY A 139 21.53 -1.25 8.99
N THR A 140 21.35 -0.65 10.17
CA THR A 140 20.13 0.01 10.65
C THR A 140 20.35 1.52 10.78
N PRO A 141 20.16 2.32 9.71
CA PRO A 141 20.53 3.75 9.70
C PRO A 141 19.89 4.62 10.79
N LEU A 142 18.67 4.28 11.22
CA LEU A 142 17.92 5.00 12.26
C LEU A 142 17.72 4.15 13.53
N GLY A 143 18.18 2.89 13.53
CA GLY A 143 18.06 1.96 14.65
C GLY A 143 19.37 1.90 15.43
N ASP A 144 19.27 1.80 16.75
CA ASP A 144 20.42 1.67 17.63
C ASP A 144 20.47 0.24 18.19
N ASP A 145 21.43 -0.55 17.71
CA ASP A 145 21.67 -1.92 18.14
C ASP A 145 22.38 -1.95 19.49
N ARG A 146 21.82 -2.70 20.44
CA ARG A 146 22.27 -2.80 21.82
C ARG A 146 22.26 -4.23 22.34
N GLY A 147 22.88 -4.45 23.49
CA GLY A 147 22.77 -5.71 24.24
C GLY A 147 23.37 -6.90 23.49
N LEU A 148 24.53 -6.71 22.85
CA LEU A 148 25.23 -7.77 22.11
C LEU A 148 25.56 -8.95 23.03
N VAL A 149 24.98 -10.10 22.74
CA VAL A 149 25.31 -11.38 23.38
C VAL A 149 25.75 -12.38 22.33
N ALA A 150 26.76 -13.19 22.62
CA ALA A 150 27.24 -14.24 21.71
C ALA A 150 27.67 -15.49 22.47
N ARG A 151 27.30 -16.67 21.94
CA ARG A 151 27.67 -17.99 22.48
C ARG A 151 27.77 -19.00 21.33
N GLY A 152 28.93 -19.63 21.16
CA GLY A 152 29.19 -20.53 20.03
C GLY A 152 29.06 -19.79 18.70
N SER A 153 28.24 -20.32 17.79
CA SER A 153 27.92 -19.68 16.51
C SER A 153 26.77 -18.66 16.60
N ARG A 154 26.06 -18.57 17.74
CA ARG A 154 24.86 -17.74 17.87
C ARG A 154 25.18 -16.37 18.46
N VAL A 155 24.51 -15.36 17.93
CA VAL A 155 24.64 -13.96 18.33
C VAL A 155 23.24 -13.37 18.42
N ALA A 156 22.98 -12.51 19.40
CA ALA A 156 21.73 -11.75 19.46
C ALA A 156 21.96 -10.29 19.82
N VAL A 157 21.14 -9.41 19.24
CA VAL A 157 21.13 -7.96 19.50
C VAL A 157 19.69 -7.44 19.57
N THR A 158 19.48 -6.37 20.32
CA THR A 158 18.21 -5.63 20.35
C THR A 158 18.35 -4.37 19.50
N THR A 159 17.40 -4.09 18.61
CA THR A 159 17.37 -2.82 17.87
C THR A 159 16.38 -1.88 18.54
N THR A 160 16.86 -0.72 18.98
CA THR A 160 16.06 0.32 19.66
C THR A 160 15.87 1.55 18.78
N ALA A 161 14.67 2.12 18.77
CA ALA A 161 14.39 3.41 18.12
C ALA A 161 13.16 4.05 18.78
N PHE A 162 13.13 5.38 18.82
CA PHE A 162 12.03 6.16 19.41
C PHE A 162 11.72 5.78 20.88
N GLY A 163 12.75 5.39 21.65
CA GLY A 163 12.61 5.05 23.07
C GLY A 163 12.00 3.67 23.37
N VAL A 164 11.81 2.82 22.36
CA VAL A 164 11.30 1.45 22.52
C VAL A 164 12.13 0.43 21.73
N VAL A 165 12.02 -0.85 22.08
CA VAL A 165 12.65 -1.96 21.36
C VAL A 165 11.81 -2.29 20.14
N GLN A 166 12.34 -2.01 18.95
CA GLN A 166 11.65 -2.27 17.69
C GLN A 166 11.68 -3.75 17.30
N GLY A 167 12.73 -4.47 17.70
CA GLY A 167 12.86 -5.90 17.46
C GLY A 167 14.13 -6.49 18.08
N ILE A 168 14.22 -7.81 18.01
CA ILE A 168 15.39 -8.58 18.47
C ILE A 168 15.87 -9.44 17.30
N THR A 169 17.16 -9.37 16.99
CA THR A 169 17.75 -10.15 15.89
C THR A 169 18.70 -11.20 16.47
N GLN A 170 18.42 -12.48 16.18
CA GLN A 170 19.35 -13.58 16.42
C GLN A 170 19.99 -14.02 15.10
N LEU A 171 21.32 -14.13 15.08
CA LEU A 171 22.11 -14.64 13.96
C LEU A 171 22.76 -15.97 14.34
N ASP A 172 22.71 -16.97 13.45
CA ASP A 172 23.54 -18.18 13.55
C ASP A 172 24.64 -18.14 12.48
N LEU A 173 25.87 -17.87 12.92
CA LEU A 173 27.05 -17.75 12.08
C LEU A 173 27.56 -19.12 11.55
N GLY A 174 26.96 -20.22 11.98
CA GLY A 174 27.18 -21.57 11.42
C GLY A 174 26.40 -21.81 10.13
N GLY A 175 25.52 -20.88 9.74
CA GLY A 175 24.73 -20.95 8.53
C GLY A 175 23.49 -21.84 8.63
N ASP A 176 22.74 -21.94 7.52
CA ASP A 176 21.56 -22.79 7.46
C ASP A 176 22.00 -24.27 7.40
N GLY A 177 21.65 -25.06 8.43
CA GLY A 177 21.91 -26.52 8.49
C GLY A 177 21.36 -27.35 7.32
N ARG A 178 20.60 -26.73 6.39
CA ARG A 178 20.08 -27.31 5.14
C ARG A 178 21.05 -27.26 3.96
N ALA A 179 22.28 -26.77 4.11
CA ALA A 179 23.26 -26.61 3.03
C ALA A 179 23.60 -27.92 2.25
N GLY A 180 23.47 -29.09 2.90
CA GLY A 180 23.80 -30.39 2.31
C GLY A 180 22.87 -30.85 1.18
N ALA A 181 21.62 -30.38 1.14
CA ALA A 181 20.60 -30.82 0.17
C ALA A 181 20.66 -30.11 -1.19
N ARG A 182 21.54 -29.12 -1.36
CA ARG A 182 21.59 -28.26 -2.55
C ARG A 182 22.46 -28.84 -3.68
N PRO A 183 22.13 -28.60 -4.97
CA PRO A 183 23.01 -28.86 -6.11
C PRO A 183 24.37 -28.17 -5.99
N ALA A 184 25.42 -28.75 -6.58
CA ALA A 184 26.80 -28.24 -6.44
C ALA A 184 26.97 -26.77 -6.87
N GLY A 185 26.32 -26.35 -7.96
CA GLY A 185 26.36 -24.96 -8.44
C GLY A 185 25.64 -23.97 -7.53
N GLU A 186 24.60 -24.38 -6.81
CA GLU A 186 23.93 -23.56 -5.79
C GLU A 186 24.77 -23.44 -4.53
N ARG A 187 25.45 -24.52 -4.12
CA ARG A 187 26.37 -24.47 -2.97
C ARG A 187 27.52 -23.48 -3.20
N LEU A 188 28.11 -23.47 -4.39
CA LEU A 188 29.16 -22.51 -4.73
C LEU A 188 28.65 -21.06 -4.67
N ARG A 189 27.48 -20.78 -5.26
CA ARG A 189 26.88 -19.44 -5.23
C ARG A 189 26.53 -19.00 -3.81
N ALA A 190 25.95 -19.89 -3.01
CA ALA A 190 25.64 -19.62 -1.61
C ALA A 190 26.91 -19.37 -0.77
N ALA A 191 28.01 -20.06 -1.09
CA ALA A 191 29.30 -19.86 -0.42
C ALA A 191 29.95 -18.52 -0.78
N ILE A 192 29.86 -18.11 -2.05
CA ILE A 192 30.33 -16.79 -2.51
C ILE A 192 29.51 -15.69 -1.82
N ASP A 193 28.20 -15.82 -1.84
CA ASP A 193 27.28 -14.87 -1.21
C ASP A 193 27.51 -14.75 0.30
N GLY A 194 27.59 -15.88 1.02
CA GLY A 194 27.91 -15.90 2.45
C GLY A 194 29.26 -15.24 2.76
N TRP A 195 30.26 -15.44 1.90
CA TRP A 195 31.57 -14.78 2.05
C TRP A 195 31.48 -13.27 1.80
N LEU A 196 30.68 -12.83 0.84
CA LEU A 196 30.45 -11.42 0.55
C LEU A 196 29.77 -10.72 1.74
N GLU A 197 28.69 -11.30 2.26
CA GLU A 197 27.87 -10.74 3.34
C GLU A 197 28.55 -10.82 4.72
N THR A 198 29.03 -12.01 5.10
CA THR A 198 29.44 -12.29 6.50
C THR A 198 30.92 -12.61 6.67
N GLY A 199 31.68 -12.72 5.57
CA GLY A 199 33.07 -13.18 5.59
C GLY A 199 33.26 -14.67 5.90
N SER A 200 32.19 -15.48 5.80
CA SER A 200 32.23 -16.94 5.97
C SER A 200 31.50 -17.64 4.83
N VAL A 201 32.05 -18.74 4.32
CA VAL A 201 31.38 -19.56 3.29
C VAL A 201 30.06 -20.17 3.78
N ASP A 202 29.94 -20.37 5.09
CA ASP A 202 28.71 -20.85 5.72
C ASP A 202 27.65 -19.75 5.85
N GLY A 203 28.02 -18.47 5.69
CA GLY A 203 27.16 -17.29 5.89
C GLY A 203 26.60 -17.15 7.33
N ALA A 204 25.48 -16.43 7.49
CA ALA A 204 24.68 -16.44 8.72
C ALA A 204 23.20 -16.79 8.42
N SER A 205 22.54 -17.56 9.29
CA SER A 205 21.07 -17.64 9.33
C SER A 205 20.54 -16.55 10.24
N ARG A 206 19.27 -16.16 10.08
CA ARG A 206 18.70 -15.04 10.82
C ARG A 206 17.29 -15.36 11.31
N THR A 207 17.04 -15.08 12.58
CA THR A 207 15.70 -15.09 13.18
C THR A 207 15.45 -13.71 13.78
N GLU A 208 14.36 -13.07 13.38
CA GLU A 208 13.97 -11.76 13.91
C GLU A 208 12.67 -11.89 14.71
N ILE A 209 12.62 -11.22 15.86
CA ILE A 209 11.45 -11.12 16.72
C ILE A 209 10.89 -9.71 16.55
N SER A 210 9.61 -9.66 16.22
CA SER A 210 8.82 -8.44 16.09
C SER A 210 7.75 -8.37 17.19
N PHE A 211 7.30 -7.17 17.50
CA PHE A 211 6.30 -6.90 18.54
C PHE A 211 5.19 -6.04 17.95
N ASP A 212 3.93 -6.41 18.19
CA ASP A 212 2.81 -5.50 17.86
C ASP A 212 2.71 -4.36 18.89
N ASN A 213 3.07 -4.66 20.15
CA ASN A 213 3.19 -3.69 21.23
C ASN A 213 4.66 -3.66 21.69
N PRO A 214 5.50 -2.76 21.15
CA PRO A 214 6.94 -2.72 21.46
C PRO A 214 7.24 -2.52 22.95
N PRO A 215 8.10 -3.35 23.58
CA PRO A 215 8.52 -3.13 24.96
C PRO A 215 9.52 -1.96 25.07
N ALA A 216 9.52 -1.27 26.22
CA ALA A 216 10.46 -0.18 26.47
C ALA A 216 11.93 -0.64 26.61
N SER A 217 12.16 -1.90 26.98
CA SER A 217 13.49 -2.48 27.16
C SER A 217 13.47 -3.99 26.94
N ALA A 218 14.60 -4.58 26.54
CA ALA A 218 14.78 -6.02 26.46
C ALA A 218 16.18 -6.40 26.98
N ARG A 219 16.27 -7.43 27.82
CA ARG A 219 17.53 -8.05 28.26
C ARG A 219 17.64 -9.43 27.65
N LEU A 220 18.80 -9.76 27.10
CA LEU A 220 19.06 -10.98 26.33
C LEU A 220 20.08 -11.86 27.05
N ASP A 221 19.91 -13.18 26.97
CA ASP A 221 20.93 -14.16 27.33
C ASP A 221 20.86 -15.40 26.42
N LEU A 222 22.01 -15.92 26.00
CA LEU A 222 22.10 -17.08 25.10
C LEU A 222 22.40 -18.36 25.89
N VAL A 223 21.48 -19.32 25.78
CA VAL A 223 21.59 -20.66 26.36
C VAL A 223 21.75 -21.71 25.25
N ASP A 224 22.10 -22.94 25.61
CA ASP A 224 22.36 -23.99 24.60
C ASP A 224 21.11 -24.30 23.76
N GLU A 225 19.92 -24.22 24.36
CA GLU A 225 18.63 -24.51 23.72
C GLU A 225 18.00 -23.30 22.97
N GLY A 226 18.53 -22.08 23.12
CA GLY A 226 17.89 -20.89 22.56
C GLY A 226 18.34 -19.55 23.11
N LEU A 227 17.51 -18.53 22.87
CA LEU A 227 17.67 -17.18 23.39
C LEU A 227 16.61 -16.92 24.46
N VAL A 228 17.03 -16.56 25.67
CA VAL A 228 16.13 -16.16 26.76
C VAL A 228 16.08 -14.63 26.83
N MET A 229 14.89 -14.11 27.04
CA MET A 229 14.57 -12.68 27.00
C MET A 229 13.78 -12.27 28.24
N ALA A 230 14.07 -11.07 28.75
CA ALA A 230 13.23 -10.39 29.72
C ALA A 230 12.75 -9.07 29.11
N LEU A 231 11.43 -8.97 28.87
CA LEU A 231 10.80 -7.88 28.10
C LEU A 231 10.11 -6.87 29.02
N GLY A 232 10.33 -5.59 28.75
CA GLY A 232 9.75 -4.47 29.47
C GLY A 232 10.27 -4.29 30.91
N PRO A 233 9.73 -3.30 31.64
CA PRO A 233 10.14 -3.02 33.01
C PRO A 233 9.78 -4.14 33.99
N GLU A 234 8.68 -4.85 33.73
CA GLU A 234 8.24 -6.01 34.53
C GLU A 234 9.06 -7.28 34.26
N ALA A 235 10.03 -7.24 33.32
CA ALA A 235 10.87 -8.37 32.95
C ALA A 235 10.04 -9.63 32.60
N VAL A 236 9.01 -9.46 31.77
CA VAL A 236 8.16 -10.57 31.30
C VAL A 236 9.05 -11.57 30.56
N PRO A 237 9.09 -12.85 30.99
CA PRO A 237 9.96 -13.84 30.40
C PRO A 237 9.45 -14.24 29.01
N ALA A 238 10.36 -14.34 28.04
CA ALA A 238 10.12 -14.96 26.75
C ALA A 238 11.35 -15.76 26.33
N ALA A 239 11.18 -16.83 25.57
CA ALA A 239 12.28 -17.65 25.08
C ALA A 239 12.08 -17.99 23.60
N LEU A 240 13.12 -17.81 22.78
CA LEU A 240 13.17 -18.27 21.41
C LEU A 240 13.90 -19.62 21.39
N ASN A 241 13.19 -20.68 21.01
CA ASN A 241 13.77 -22.01 20.87
C ASN A 241 14.60 -22.07 19.57
N ALA A 242 15.88 -22.44 19.65
CA ALA A 242 16.75 -22.46 18.49
C ALA A 242 16.45 -23.61 17.50
N GLY A 243 15.79 -24.68 17.95
CA GLY A 243 15.41 -25.82 17.12
C GLY A 243 14.11 -25.60 16.36
N THR A 244 13.10 -25.00 16.99
CA THR A 244 11.79 -24.74 16.36
C THR A 244 11.70 -23.35 15.71
N GLY A 245 12.47 -22.37 16.21
CA GLY A 245 12.35 -20.97 15.81
C GLY A 245 11.11 -20.28 16.36
N GLU A 246 10.41 -20.89 17.32
CA GLU A 246 9.20 -20.34 17.94
C GLU A 246 9.52 -19.59 19.23
N VAL A 247 8.73 -18.56 19.52
CA VAL A 247 8.79 -17.79 20.77
C VAL A 247 7.75 -18.33 21.73
N ASP A 248 8.22 -18.73 22.91
CA ASP A 248 7.40 -19.08 24.06
C ASP A 248 7.40 -17.90 25.05
N THR A 249 6.21 -17.41 25.39
CA THR A 249 5.98 -16.30 26.33
C THR A 249 5.48 -16.78 27.70
N GLY A 250 5.49 -18.10 27.94
CA GLY A 250 5.06 -18.68 29.22
C GLY A 250 3.57 -18.43 29.53
N GLY A 251 2.74 -18.20 28.50
CA GLY A 251 1.30 -17.97 28.61
C GLY A 251 0.87 -16.52 28.84
N ARG A 252 1.80 -15.56 28.91
CA ARG A 252 1.49 -14.12 29.06
C ARG A 252 2.23 -13.32 27.98
N ASP A 253 1.50 -12.85 26.97
CA ASP A 253 2.07 -12.12 25.84
C ASP A 253 1.49 -10.70 25.67
N PRO A 254 1.85 -9.75 26.56
CA PRO A 254 1.39 -8.37 26.44
C PRO A 254 2.00 -7.63 25.23
N PHE A 255 3.14 -8.12 24.72
CA PHE A 255 3.91 -7.48 23.65
C PHE A 255 3.60 -8.04 22.26
N VAL A 256 2.83 -9.14 22.20
CA VAL A 256 2.48 -9.88 20.98
C VAL A 256 3.73 -10.23 20.19
N ALA A 257 4.65 -10.94 20.84
CA ALA A 257 5.96 -11.25 20.31
C ALA A 257 5.87 -12.36 19.24
N ARG A 258 6.39 -12.09 18.04
CA ARG A 258 6.38 -13.04 16.91
C ARG A 258 7.77 -13.20 16.32
N ALA A 259 8.26 -14.45 16.28
CA ALA A 259 9.51 -14.80 15.63
C ALA A 259 9.30 -15.23 14.18
N HIS A 260 10.23 -14.79 13.33
CA HIS A 260 10.26 -15.14 11.93
C HIS A 260 11.69 -15.52 11.53
N HIS A 261 11.87 -16.76 11.11
CA HIS A 261 13.12 -17.22 10.51
C HIS A 261 13.21 -16.72 9.07
N LEU A 262 14.23 -15.92 8.76
CA LEU A 262 14.46 -15.39 7.42
C LEU A 262 15.30 -16.40 6.61
N PRO A 263 14.74 -16.99 5.53
CA PRO A 263 15.45 -17.99 4.76
C PRO A 263 16.61 -17.36 4.00
N ARG A 264 17.76 -18.05 3.92
CA ARG A 264 18.84 -17.59 3.04
C ARG A 264 18.58 -17.96 1.59
N ARG A 265 18.32 -16.95 0.77
CA ARG A 265 18.24 -17.08 -0.69
C ARG A 265 19.63 -17.34 -1.27
N VAL A 266 19.68 -18.09 -2.37
CA VAL A 266 20.90 -18.21 -3.18
C VAL A 266 20.75 -17.28 -4.39
N PRO A 267 21.52 -16.19 -4.48
CA PRO A 267 21.42 -15.27 -5.61
C PRO A 267 21.81 -15.94 -6.93
N SER A 268 21.26 -15.41 -8.02
CA SER A 268 21.63 -15.77 -9.38
C SER A 268 23.04 -15.28 -9.71
N LEU A 269 23.63 -15.82 -10.79
CA LEU A 269 24.94 -15.37 -11.26
C LEU A 269 24.96 -13.88 -11.64
N GLY A 270 23.86 -13.37 -12.22
CA GLY A 270 23.73 -11.95 -12.57
C GLY A 270 23.73 -11.05 -11.34
N GLU A 271 22.99 -11.45 -10.28
CA GLU A 271 22.94 -10.72 -9.01
C GLU A 271 24.30 -10.73 -8.29
N LEU A 272 25.11 -11.78 -8.44
CA LEU A 272 26.45 -11.87 -7.84
C LEU A 272 27.52 -11.10 -8.61
N ALA A 273 27.34 -10.87 -9.91
CA ALA A 273 28.40 -10.38 -10.80
C ALA A 273 28.87 -8.97 -10.42
N GLY A 274 27.94 -8.05 -10.16
CA GLY A 274 28.25 -6.67 -9.75
C GLY A 274 29.01 -6.62 -8.42
N PRO A 275 28.44 -7.11 -7.30
CA PRO A 275 29.08 -7.10 -5.98
C PRO A 275 30.43 -7.85 -5.97
N SER A 276 30.55 -8.94 -6.73
CA SER A 276 31.82 -9.68 -6.84
C SER A 276 32.87 -8.88 -7.61
N ALA A 277 32.49 -8.24 -8.72
CA ALA A 277 33.40 -7.42 -9.52
C ALA A 277 33.84 -6.16 -8.76
N GLU A 278 32.93 -5.49 -8.06
CA GLU A 278 33.24 -4.33 -7.23
C GLU A 278 34.30 -4.68 -6.18
N ARG A 279 34.13 -5.82 -5.51
CA ARG A 279 35.03 -6.24 -4.44
C ARG A 279 36.38 -6.78 -4.91
N LEU A 280 36.40 -7.49 -6.04
CA LEU A 280 37.63 -8.12 -6.56
C LEU A 280 38.44 -7.18 -7.44
N LEU A 281 37.78 -6.28 -8.17
CA LEU A 281 38.36 -5.50 -9.28
C LEU A 281 38.10 -4.00 -9.16
N GLY A 282 37.28 -3.55 -8.19
CA GLY A 282 36.95 -2.16 -7.96
C GLY A 282 35.71 -1.65 -8.72
N PRO A 283 35.24 -0.43 -8.42
CA PRO A 283 33.95 0.10 -8.89
C PRO A 283 33.87 0.31 -10.41
N THR A 284 35.00 0.62 -11.06
CA THR A 284 35.04 0.83 -12.52
C THR A 284 34.85 -0.46 -13.32
N ALA A 285 35.34 -1.59 -12.80
CA ALA A 285 35.14 -2.90 -13.37
C ALA A 285 33.70 -3.40 -13.16
N ALA A 286 33.09 -3.13 -12.00
CA ALA A 286 31.68 -3.42 -11.73
C ALA A 286 30.76 -2.72 -12.75
N ALA A 287 30.98 -1.42 -12.99
CA ALA A 287 30.22 -0.66 -14.00
C ALA A 287 30.42 -1.17 -15.43
N ALA A 288 31.55 -1.82 -15.75
CA ALA A 288 31.77 -2.45 -17.06
C ALA A 288 31.01 -3.78 -17.18
N VAL A 289 31.00 -4.59 -16.13
CA VAL A 289 30.25 -5.85 -16.06
C VAL A 289 28.74 -5.60 -16.14
N GLU A 290 28.24 -4.57 -15.45
CA GLU A 290 26.83 -4.16 -15.53
C GLU A 290 26.43 -3.71 -16.93
N ARG A 291 27.27 -2.89 -17.59
CA ARG A 291 27.03 -2.50 -19.00
C ARG A 291 26.97 -3.71 -19.93
N LEU A 292 27.80 -4.72 -19.69
CA LEU A 292 27.79 -5.96 -20.45
C LEU A 292 26.52 -6.78 -20.18
N ALA A 293 26.07 -6.85 -18.92
CA ALA A 293 24.82 -7.50 -18.54
C ALA A 293 23.60 -6.82 -19.18
N LEU A 294 23.51 -5.49 -19.12
CA LEU A 294 22.46 -4.71 -19.78
C LEU A 294 22.49 -4.89 -21.32
N ALA A 295 23.67 -4.98 -21.93
CA ALA A 295 23.80 -5.27 -23.36
C ALA A 295 23.31 -6.69 -23.70
N ALA A 296 23.62 -7.67 -22.85
CA ALA A 296 23.12 -9.04 -23.00
C ALA A 296 21.59 -9.12 -22.80
N GLU A 297 21.02 -8.38 -21.85
CA GLU A 297 19.57 -8.29 -21.65
C GLU A 297 18.87 -7.66 -22.85
N ARG A 298 19.42 -6.57 -23.42
CA ARG A 298 18.91 -5.97 -24.67
C ARG A 298 18.94 -6.97 -25.82
N ALA A 299 19.99 -7.78 -25.94
CA ALA A 299 20.10 -8.81 -26.96
C ALA A 299 19.09 -9.96 -26.74
N ALA A 300 18.92 -10.40 -25.50
CA ALA A 300 17.94 -11.42 -25.14
C ALA A 300 16.49 -10.95 -25.33
N ALA A 301 16.18 -9.69 -25.05
CA ALA A 301 14.87 -9.09 -25.27
C ALA A 301 14.48 -9.10 -26.76
N LYS A 302 15.44 -8.83 -27.68
CA LYS A 302 15.21 -8.93 -29.14
C LYS A 302 14.86 -10.33 -29.62
N LEU A 303 15.28 -11.37 -28.89
CA LEU A 303 15.01 -12.78 -29.21
C LEU A 303 13.70 -13.29 -28.59
N ARG A 304 13.12 -12.56 -27.64
CA ARG A 304 11.85 -12.91 -26.99
C ARG A 304 10.69 -12.21 -27.70
N ALA A 305 10.19 -12.82 -28.78
CA ALA A 305 8.86 -12.47 -29.26
C ALA A 305 7.85 -12.79 -28.15
N ALA A 306 7.05 -11.81 -27.72
CA ALA A 306 6.01 -12.04 -26.73
C ALA A 306 5.00 -13.04 -27.33
N PRO A 307 4.80 -14.23 -26.73
CA PRO A 307 3.73 -15.12 -27.17
C PRO A 307 2.38 -14.39 -27.00
N ALA A 308 1.42 -14.69 -27.88
CA ALA A 308 0.04 -14.29 -27.61
C ALA A 308 -0.38 -14.91 -26.27
N ALA A 309 -0.92 -14.11 -25.35
CA ALA A 309 -1.34 -14.64 -24.06
C ALA A 309 -2.39 -15.73 -24.25
N ALA A 310 -2.10 -16.92 -23.75
CA ALA A 310 -3.08 -17.94 -23.48
C ALA A 310 -3.59 -17.71 -22.05
N TYR A 311 -4.59 -16.84 -21.90
CA TYR A 311 -5.32 -16.75 -20.64
C TYR A 311 -6.24 -17.97 -20.53
N VAL A 312 -6.46 -18.51 -19.33
CA VAL A 312 -7.61 -19.39 -19.09
C VAL A 312 -8.87 -18.51 -19.06
N THR A 313 -9.59 -18.45 -20.16
CA THR A 313 -10.76 -17.57 -20.33
C THR A 313 -12.07 -18.32 -20.04
N ARG A 314 -13.03 -17.69 -19.35
CA ARG A 314 -14.42 -18.21 -19.25
C ARG A 314 -15.35 -17.68 -20.34
N GLY A 315 -14.80 -17.22 -21.47
CA GLY A 315 -15.56 -16.60 -22.56
C GLY A 315 -15.61 -15.06 -22.45
N PRO A 316 -16.31 -14.38 -23.38
CA PRO A 316 -16.32 -12.92 -23.47
C PRO A 316 -16.85 -12.28 -22.18
N ALA A 317 -16.28 -11.12 -21.80
CA ALA A 317 -16.80 -10.38 -20.68
C ALA A 317 -18.15 -9.76 -21.04
N SER A 318 -19.24 -10.36 -20.55
CA SER A 318 -20.54 -9.70 -20.56
C SER A 318 -20.53 -8.61 -19.50
N ALA A 319 -21.05 -7.43 -19.86
CA ALA A 319 -21.21 -6.34 -18.92
C ALA A 319 -22.07 -6.76 -17.72
N GLU A 320 -21.76 -6.21 -16.55
CA GLU A 320 -22.58 -6.39 -15.36
C GLU A 320 -24.01 -5.95 -15.70
N PRO A 321 -25.04 -6.78 -15.40
CA PRO A 321 -26.42 -6.42 -15.68
C PRO A 321 -26.79 -5.13 -14.94
N ALA A 322 -27.07 -4.08 -15.71
CA ALA A 322 -27.57 -2.82 -15.21
C ALA A 322 -29.05 -2.68 -15.60
N PRO A 323 -29.92 -2.14 -14.72
CA PRO A 323 -31.30 -1.85 -15.09
C PRO A 323 -31.36 -0.88 -16.27
N GLU A 324 -32.48 -0.87 -17.00
CA GLU A 324 -32.65 0.01 -18.16
C GLU A 324 -32.47 1.50 -17.77
N GLY A 325 -31.59 2.23 -18.46
CA GLY A 325 -31.25 3.63 -18.15
C GLY A 325 -30.11 3.82 -17.14
N TRP A 326 -29.47 2.74 -16.68
CA TRP A 326 -28.29 2.79 -15.84
C TRP A 326 -27.02 2.44 -16.61
N PRO A 327 -25.89 3.12 -16.35
CA PRO A 327 -24.61 2.74 -16.93
C PRO A 327 -24.10 1.46 -16.27
N SER A 328 -23.75 0.45 -17.06
CA SER A 328 -22.90 -0.64 -16.58
C SER A 328 -21.47 -0.11 -16.44
N LEU A 329 -20.89 -0.26 -15.24
CA LEU A 329 -19.54 0.24 -14.95
C LEU A 329 -18.47 -0.85 -15.07
N TRP A 330 -18.87 -2.13 -15.11
CA TRP A 330 -17.97 -3.27 -15.13
C TRP A 330 -18.32 -4.26 -16.27
N PRO A 331 -17.33 -4.77 -17.04
CA PRO A 331 -15.93 -4.35 -17.04
C PRO A 331 -15.79 -2.89 -17.50
N PRO A 332 -14.59 -2.28 -17.39
CA PRO A 332 -14.34 -0.97 -17.98
C PRO A 332 -14.67 -0.96 -19.48
N PRO A 333 -14.89 0.23 -20.09
CA PRO A 333 -15.10 0.32 -21.53
C PRO A 333 -13.99 -0.41 -22.32
N PRO A 334 -14.30 -1.04 -23.47
CA PRO A 334 -13.29 -1.64 -24.34
C PRO A 334 -12.20 -0.64 -24.73
N VAL A 335 -10.97 -1.12 -24.80
CA VAL A 335 -9.79 -0.29 -25.10
C VAL A 335 -9.66 -0.14 -26.61
N ALA A 336 -9.60 1.10 -27.10
CA ALA A 336 -9.45 1.34 -28.54
C ALA A 336 -8.06 0.90 -29.05
N PRO A 337 -7.98 0.00 -30.05
CA PRO A 337 -6.72 -0.42 -30.66
C PRO A 337 -5.92 0.77 -31.22
N ALA A 338 -4.58 0.68 -31.17
CA ALA A 338 -3.71 1.70 -31.78
C ALA A 338 -3.34 1.37 -33.22
N VAL A 339 -3.38 0.09 -33.58
CA VAL A 339 -2.89 -0.44 -34.85
C VAL A 339 -4.07 -1.03 -35.63
N ASP A 340 -4.20 -0.61 -36.88
CA ASP A 340 -5.20 -1.15 -37.81
C ASP A 340 -4.59 -2.14 -38.81
N PRO A 341 -5.25 -3.28 -39.10
CA PRO A 341 -6.45 -3.78 -38.42
C PRO A 341 -6.13 -4.31 -37.01
N PRO A 342 -7.12 -4.32 -36.08
CA PRO A 342 -6.93 -4.90 -34.76
C PRO A 342 -6.74 -6.42 -34.83
N LEU A 343 -5.98 -6.96 -33.88
CA LEU A 343 -5.90 -8.42 -33.69
C LEU A 343 -7.22 -8.95 -33.11
N PRO A 344 -7.54 -10.24 -33.30
CA PRO A 344 -8.72 -10.85 -32.69
C PRO A 344 -8.72 -10.65 -31.16
N GLY A 345 -9.79 -10.03 -30.64
CA GLY A 345 -9.95 -9.73 -29.21
C GLY A 345 -9.06 -8.58 -28.68
N GLU A 346 -8.33 -7.88 -29.53
CA GLU A 346 -7.52 -6.72 -29.13
C GLU A 346 -8.40 -5.62 -28.54
N GLY A 347 -8.12 -5.22 -27.30
CA GLY A 347 -8.90 -4.22 -26.58
C GLY A 347 -10.29 -4.66 -26.10
N ALA A 348 -10.75 -5.85 -26.48
CA ALA A 348 -11.98 -6.44 -25.97
C ALA A 348 -11.70 -7.18 -24.64
N TRP A 349 -12.49 -6.88 -23.62
CA TRP A 349 -12.35 -7.50 -22.31
C TRP A 349 -12.87 -8.94 -22.30
N VAL A 350 -12.12 -9.83 -21.66
CA VAL A 350 -12.47 -11.23 -21.44
C VAL A 350 -12.41 -11.50 -19.94
N LEU A 351 -13.44 -12.15 -19.37
CA LEU A 351 -13.43 -12.43 -17.94
C LEU A 351 -12.41 -13.52 -17.63
N VAL A 352 -11.53 -13.20 -16.69
CA VAL A 352 -10.56 -14.13 -16.14
C VAL A 352 -11.21 -14.74 -14.92
N ALA A 353 -11.37 -16.04 -14.89
CA ALA A 353 -11.71 -16.71 -13.65
C ALA A 353 -10.47 -17.47 -13.18
N PRO A 354 -9.93 -17.13 -12.01
CA PRO A 354 -9.07 -18.08 -11.34
C PRO A 354 -9.85 -19.39 -11.11
N SER A 355 -9.13 -20.47 -10.84
CA SER A 355 -9.63 -21.78 -10.41
C SER A 355 -10.34 -21.73 -9.04
N LEU A 356 -11.20 -20.73 -8.82
CA LEU A 356 -12.13 -20.62 -7.70
C LEU A 356 -13.31 -21.57 -7.93
N PRO A 357 -13.63 -22.43 -6.95
CA PRO A 357 -14.99 -22.92 -6.79
C PRO A 357 -15.89 -21.71 -6.49
N ARG A 358 -16.86 -21.44 -7.36
CA ARG A 358 -17.90 -20.43 -7.08
C ARG A 358 -18.92 -20.90 -6.03
N ALA A 359 -19.04 -22.20 -5.86
CA ALA A 359 -20.06 -22.82 -5.04
C ALA A 359 -19.40 -23.54 -3.87
N LEU A 360 -19.71 -23.10 -2.65
CA LEU A 360 -19.88 -24.05 -1.56
C LEU A 360 -21.04 -24.97 -1.97
N PRO A 361 -20.94 -26.30 -1.77
CA PRO A 361 -22.08 -27.19 -1.94
C PRO A 361 -23.27 -26.67 -1.12
N GLY A 362 -24.38 -26.30 -1.77
CA GLY A 362 -25.60 -25.84 -1.11
C GLY A 362 -25.90 -24.33 -1.14
N VAL A 363 -25.07 -23.50 -1.78
CA VAL A 363 -25.39 -22.07 -2.04
C VAL A 363 -25.80 -21.92 -3.51
N GLU A 364 -27.08 -21.62 -3.77
CA GLU A 364 -27.57 -21.32 -5.13
C GLU A 364 -26.80 -20.14 -5.75
N GLU A 365 -26.42 -20.26 -7.02
CA GLU A 365 -25.77 -19.17 -7.75
C GLU A 365 -26.74 -17.98 -7.89
N ASP A 366 -26.43 -16.85 -7.26
CA ASP A 366 -27.17 -15.61 -7.46
C ASP A 366 -26.89 -15.05 -8.88
N PRO A 367 -27.89 -15.00 -9.78
CA PRO A 367 -27.73 -14.51 -11.15
C PRO A 367 -27.39 -13.01 -11.22
N GLN A 368 -27.50 -12.26 -10.12
CA GLN A 368 -27.11 -10.84 -10.05
C GLN A 368 -25.64 -10.61 -9.66
N ARG A 369 -24.87 -11.66 -9.36
CA ARG A 369 -23.45 -11.55 -8.97
C ARG A 369 -22.53 -11.56 -10.21
N PRO A 370 -21.63 -10.57 -10.40
CA PRO A 370 -20.70 -10.52 -11.54
C PRO A 370 -19.93 -11.82 -11.72
N SER A 371 -19.80 -12.30 -12.96
CA SER A 371 -19.18 -13.60 -13.31
C SER A 371 -17.67 -13.69 -12.99
N SER A 372 -16.99 -12.54 -12.86
CA SER A 372 -15.66 -12.43 -12.25
C SER A 372 -15.32 -10.97 -11.90
N PRO A 373 -14.59 -10.71 -10.79
CA PRO A 373 -14.01 -9.40 -10.50
C PRO A 373 -12.75 -9.08 -11.33
N PHE A 374 -12.38 -9.94 -12.28
CA PHE A 374 -11.19 -9.79 -13.12
C PHE A 374 -11.55 -9.86 -14.61
N ALA A 375 -11.07 -8.88 -15.38
CA ALA A 375 -11.20 -8.85 -16.83
C ALA A 375 -9.84 -8.56 -17.47
N ALA A 376 -9.46 -9.29 -18.50
CA ALA A 376 -8.18 -9.12 -19.19
C ALA A 376 -8.35 -8.84 -20.68
N THR A 377 -7.38 -8.14 -21.26
CA THR A 377 -7.25 -7.94 -22.70
C THR A 377 -5.78 -7.73 -23.08
N THR A 378 -5.49 -7.69 -24.38
CA THR A 378 -4.15 -7.39 -24.91
C THR A 378 -4.26 -6.23 -25.87
N LEU A 379 -3.22 -5.39 -25.92
CA LEU A 379 -3.15 -4.20 -26.78
C LEU A 379 -1.75 -4.07 -27.41
N ARG A 380 -1.69 -3.62 -28.66
CA ARG A 380 -0.49 -3.00 -29.24
C ARG A 380 -0.56 -1.49 -29.02
N PRO A 381 0.28 -0.91 -28.15
CA PRO A 381 0.14 0.48 -27.75
C PRO A 381 0.73 1.49 -28.74
N ASP A 382 1.66 1.05 -29.60
CA ASP A 382 2.46 1.92 -30.47
C ASP A 382 2.30 1.52 -31.95
N PRO A 383 1.70 2.38 -32.80
CA PRO A 383 1.56 2.14 -34.24
C PRO A 383 2.89 1.97 -34.98
N ARG A 384 3.98 2.59 -34.48
CA ARG A 384 5.31 2.51 -35.09
C ARG A 384 6.06 1.23 -34.70
N ARG A 385 5.63 0.59 -33.62
CA ARG A 385 6.23 -0.62 -33.04
C ARG A 385 5.14 -1.66 -32.74
N PRO A 386 4.48 -2.20 -33.79
CA PRO A 386 3.35 -3.11 -33.65
C PRO A 386 3.73 -4.46 -33.02
N GLU A 387 5.02 -4.76 -32.88
CA GLU A 387 5.56 -5.92 -32.17
C GLU A 387 5.41 -5.81 -30.65
N LEU A 388 5.29 -4.59 -30.10
CA LEU A 388 5.12 -4.38 -28.66
C LEU A 388 3.72 -4.77 -28.23
N ARG A 389 3.62 -5.57 -27.17
CA ARG A 389 2.35 -6.07 -26.62
C ARG A 389 2.25 -5.75 -25.14
N VAL A 390 1.09 -5.24 -24.74
CA VAL A 390 0.74 -4.98 -23.34
C VAL A 390 -0.46 -5.82 -22.96
N HIS A 391 -0.32 -6.55 -21.87
CA HIS A 391 -1.40 -7.29 -21.21
C HIS A 391 -2.02 -6.39 -20.16
N LEU A 392 -3.34 -6.21 -20.22
CA LEU A 392 -4.11 -5.41 -19.29
C LEU A 392 -4.99 -6.33 -18.46
N LEU A 393 -5.00 -6.13 -17.15
CA LEU A 393 -5.91 -6.76 -16.20
C LEU A 393 -6.66 -5.68 -15.44
N ALA A 394 -7.95 -5.53 -15.71
CA ALA A 394 -8.85 -4.75 -14.88
C ALA A 394 -9.25 -5.56 -13.63
N ILE A 395 -9.32 -4.88 -12.49
CA ILE A 395 -9.69 -5.43 -11.18
C ILE A 395 -10.84 -4.62 -10.59
N ASP A 396 -11.93 -5.30 -10.24
CA ASP A 396 -13.10 -4.71 -9.59
C ASP A 396 -12.84 -4.49 -8.10
N THR A 397 -12.43 -3.26 -7.75
CA THR A 397 -12.15 -2.79 -6.38
C THR A 397 -13.39 -2.74 -5.47
N ARG A 398 -14.60 -2.99 -6.00
CA ARG A 398 -15.81 -3.18 -5.17
C ARG A 398 -15.82 -4.58 -4.54
N HIS A 399 -15.26 -5.56 -5.23
CA HIS A 399 -15.13 -6.95 -4.78
C HIS A 399 -13.79 -7.26 -4.12
N ILE A 400 -12.75 -6.53 -4.50
CA ILE A 400 -11.37 -6.82 -4.15
C ILE A 400 -10.82 -5.75 -3.20
N ARG A 401 -10.20 -6.19 -2.12
CA ARG A 401 -9.38 -5.34 -1.24
C ARG A 401 -7.90 -5.62 -1.48
N PHE A 402 -7.09 -4.58 -1.33
CA PHE A 402 -5.65 -4.64 -1.49
C PHE A 402 -4.95 -4.55 -0.14
N THR A 403 -3.75 -5.10 -0.03
CA THR A 403 -2.80 -4.87 1.08
C THR A 403 -1.38 -5.09 0.56
N LEU A 404 -0.40 -4.48 1.22
CA LEU A 404 1.01 -4.61 0.88
C LEU A 404 1.73 -5.48 1.89
N GLN A 405 2.72 -6.23 1.40
CA GLN A 405 3.66 -6.97 2.22
C GLN A 405 5.08 -6.61 1.80
N ALA A 406 5.92 -6.27 2.77
CA ALA A 406 7.34 -6.11 2.54
C ALA A 406 8.01 -7.49 2.42
N GLY A 407 9.00 -7.58 1.53
CA GLY A 407 9.83 -8.76 1.45
C GLY A 407 10.83 -8.84 2.61
N TYR A 408 11.44 -10.01 2.80
CA TYR A 408 12.47 -10.21 3.83
C TYR A 408 13.83 -9.61 3.46
N GLU A 409 14.15 -9.46 2.18
CA GLU A 409 15.39 -8.81 1.73
C GLU A 409 15.19 -7.32 1.51
N ALA A 410 14.09 -6.96 0.82
CA ALA A 410 13.80 -5.61 0.38
C ALA A 410 12.35 -5.17 0.71
N PRO A 411 12.16 -3.89 1.07
CA PRO A 411 13.20 -2.91 1.39
C PRO A 411 13.96 -3.29 2.67
N ARG A 412 15.20 -2.82 2.79
CA ARG A 412 15.90 -2.88 4.08
C ARG A 412 15.28 -1.83 5.00
N PRO A 413 14.80 -2.21 6.20
CA PRO A 413 14.22 -1.25 7.12
C PRO A 413 15.27 -0.26 7.60
N THR A 414 14.85 0.97 7.86
CA THR A 414 15.64 2.00 8.55
C THR A 414 15.65 1.77 10.06
N VAL A 415 14.56 1.20 10.60
CA VAL A 415 14.36 0.83 12.00
C VAL A 415 13.68 -0.53 12.13
N GLY A 416 14.11 -1.33 13.11
CA GLY A 416 13.41 -2.56 13.50
C GLY A 416 13.50 -3.72 12.49
N PRO A 417 12.67 -4.76 12.67
CA PRO A 417 12.75 -6.01 11.92
C PRO A 417 12.26 -5.84 10.48
N ARG A 418 12.77 -6.72 9.61
CA ARG A 418 12.45 -6.81 8.18
C ARG A 418 10.99 -7.21 7.95
N GLY A 419 10.57 -7.11 6.68
CA GLY A 419 9.29 -7.66 6.26
C GLY A 419 9.29 -9.18 6.38
N THR A 420 8.14 -9.77 6.70
CA THR A 420 8.00 -11.23 6.78
C THR A 420 7.97 -11.89 5.42
N GLY A 421 7.73 -11.16 4.33
CA GLY A 421 7.49 -11.72 2.99
C GLY A 421 6.34 -12.73 2.92
N GLN A 422 5.54 -12.88 3.98
CA GLN A 422 4.54 -13.94 4.11
C GLN A 422 3.18 -13.48 3.59
N LEU A 423 2.50 -14.37 2.88
CA LEU A 423 1.08 -14.20 2.58
C LEU A 423 0.25 -14.51 3.85
N PRO A 424 -0.82 -13.75 4.13
CA PRO A 424 -1.74 -14.07 5.22
C PRO A 424 -2.58 -15.33 4.91
N HIS A 425 -3.49 -15.68 5.81
CA HIS A 425 -4.25 -16.94 5.74
C HIS A 425 -5.02 -17.12 4.40
N ALA A 426 -5.00 -18.35 3.87
CA ALA A 426 -5.35 -18.68 2.48
C ALA A 426 -6.82 -18.48 2.08
N SER A 427 -7.76 -18.45 3.01
CA SER A 427 -9.21 -18.54 2.71
C SER A 427 -9.74 -17.32 1.93
N THR A 428 -9.17 -16.14 2.16
CA THR A 428 -9.58 -14.88 1.53
C THR A 428 -8.73 -14.45 0.35
N LEU A 429 -7.56 -15.05 0.19
CA LEU A 429 -6.60 -14.70 -0.84
C LEU A 429 -7.15 -15.01 -2.24
N ARG A 430 -6.87 -14.09 -3.17
CA ARG A 430 -7.24 -14.19 -4.59
C ARG A 430 -6.03 -14.06 -5.50
N GLY A 431 -4.99 -13.33 -5.08
CA GLY A 431 -3.75 -13.26 -5.82
C GLY A 431 -2.73 -12.27 -5.26
N ALA A 432 -1.62 -12.15 -5.97
CA ALA A 432 -0.52 -11.24 -5.67
C ALA A 432 0.01 -10.57 -6.95
N ILE A 433 0.54 -9.36 -6.79
CA ILE A 433 1.18 -8.53 -7.80
C ILE A 433 2.58 -8.18 -7.32
N GLY A 434 3.58 -8.47 -8.14
CA GLY A 434 4.99 -8.23 -7.81
C GLY A 434 5.33 -6.75 -7.84
N LEU A 435 6.08 -6.27 -6.85
CA LEU A 435 6.59 -4.91 -6.78
C LEU A 435 8.11 -4.94 -6.89
N GLY A 436 8.65 -4.04 -7.70
CA GLY A 436 10.10 -3.87 -7.79
C GLY A 436 10.67 -3.36 -6.47
N ALA A 437 11.91 -3.74 -6.17
CA ALA A 437 12.59 -3.05 -5.08
C ALA A 437 13.02 -1.68 -5.60
N SER A 438 12.84 -0.64 -4.79
CA SER A 438 13.40 0.68 -5.03
C SER A 438 14.92 0.60 -4.85
N THR A 439 15.62 0.03 -5.83
CA THR A 439 17.08 -0.04 -5.84
C THR A 439 17.66 1.28 -6.34
N PRO A 440 18.82 1.71 -5.82
CA PRO A 440 19.54 2.87 -6.34
C PRO A 440 19.78 2.72 -7.84
N GLU A 441 19.83 3.84 -8.57
CA GLU A 441 20.30 3.82 -9.94
C GLU A 441 21.78 3.41 -10.01
N PRO A 442 22.21 2.71 -11.07
CA PRO A 442 23.60 2.30 -11.24
C PRO A 442 24.54 3.51 -11.22
N GLY A 443 25.55 3.49 -10.34
CA GLY A 443 26.60 4.51 -10.27
C GLY A 443 26.49 5.54 -9.15
N ALA A 444 25.46 5.47 -8.28
CA ALA A 444 25.41 6.32 -7.08
C ALA A 444 26.44 5.82 -6.03
N PRO A 445 27.25 6.71 -5.43
CA PRO A 445 28.22 6.33 -4.41
C PRO A 445 27.54 5.63 -3.23
N HIS A 446 28.18 4.59 -2.70
CA HIS A 446 27.68 3.63 -1.69
C HIS A 446 27.44 4.21 -0.27
N ALA A 447 27.23 5.52 -0.15
CA ALA A 447 26.83 6.18 1.08
C ALA A 447 25.58 7.04 0.79
N GLY A 448 24.40 6.57 1.22
CA GLY A 448 23.23 7.43 1.42
C GLY A 448 22.15 7.51 0.34
N THR A 449 22.13 6.66 -0.70
CA THR A 449 20.95 6.64 -1.62
C THR A 449 19.86 5.74 -1.06
N GLU A 450 19.14 6.24 -0.06
CA GLU A 450 18.18 5.45 0.75
C GLU A 450 17.00 4.95 -0.09
N ALA A 451 16.54 3.74 0.23
CA ALA A 451 15.30 3.16 -0.25
C ALA A 451 14.13 4.16 -0.08
N LEU A 452 13.10 4.03 -0.91
CA LEU A 452 11.92 4.88 -0.81
C LEU A 452 10.85 4.25 0.08
N GLY A 453 9.92 5.09 0.53
CA GLY A 453 8.97 4.78 1.58
C GLY A 453 8.26 3.43 1.44
N MET A 454 8.20 2.72 2.56
CA MET A 454 7.45 1.48 2.72
C MET A 454 6.82 1.44 4.11
N VAL A 455 5.50 1.36 4.16
CA VAL A 455 4.71 1.19 5.37
C VAL A 455 3.92 -0.11 5.24
N VAL A 456 3.94 -0.96 6.26
CA VAL A 456 3.16 -2.20 6.31
C VAL A 456 2.52 -2.31 7.69
N GLY A 457 1.20 -2.44 7.73
CA GLY A 457 0.48 -2.60 8.99
C GLY A 457 0.59 -1.39 9.92
N GLY A 458 0.64 -0.18 9.37
CA GLY A 458 0.90 1.06 10.10
C GLY A 458 2.37 1.27 10.52
N ARG A 459 3.25 0.28 10.33
CA ARG A 459 4.68 0.38 10.66
C ARG A 459 5.49 0.86 9.47
N ALA A 460 6.18 1.99 9.61
CA ALA A 460 7.12 2.48 8.61
C ALA A 460 8.43 1.67 8.68
N LEU A 461 8.70 0.87 7.65
CA LEU A 461 10.00 0.22 7.45
C LEU A 461 10.99 1.23 6.90
N VAL A 462 10.54 2.00 5.91
CA VAL A 462 11.28 3.11 5.31
C VAL A 462 10.33 4.31 5.32
N PRO A 463 10.73 5.46 5.89
CA PRO A 463 9.90 6.65 5.92
C PRO A 463 9.48 7.08 4.49
N PRO A 464 8.21 7.49 4.29
CA PRO A 464 7.78 8.10 3.05
C PRO A 464 8.59 9.36 2.73
N ARG A 465 8.90 9.56 1.45
CA ARG A 465 9.53 10.78 0.94
C ARG A 465 8.54 11.65 0.19
N ASP A 466 8.64 12.96 0.43
CA ASP A 466 7.87 13.99 -0.23
C ASP A 466 8.04 13.91 -1.75
N GLY A 467 6.93 14.06 -2.49
CA GLY A 467 6.90 14.05 -3.95
C GLY A 467 7.11 12.67 -4.60
N ALA A 468 7.43 11.61 -3.84
CA ALA A 468 7.65 10.29 -4.41
C ALA A 468 6.36 9.66 -4.94
N ALA A 469 6.48 8.89 -6.04
CA ALA A 469 5.37 8.17 -6.64
C ALA A 469 4.88 7.11 -5.66
N THR A 470 3.61 7.19 -5.26
CA THR A 470 3.08 6.46 -4.10
C THR A 470 1.89 5.60 -4.49
N LEU A 471 1.96 4.33 -4.08
CA LEU A 471 0.82 3.43 -3.93
C LEU A 471 0.50 3.31 -2.44
N GLY A 472 -0.59 3.91 -1.99
CA GLY A 472 -1.11 3.81 -0.63
C GLY A 472 -2.28 2.84 -0.54
N VAL A 473 -2.52 2.28 0.64
CA VAL A 473 -3.69 1.45 0.94
C VAL A 473 -4.19 1.82 2.34
N ASP A 474 -5.48 2.11 2.48
CA ASP A 474 -6.09 2.36 3.79
C ASP A 474 -6.50 1.07 4.53
N LEU A 475 -6.97 1.23 5.77
CA LEU A 475 -7.46 0.13 6.61
C LEU A 475 -8.60 -0.68 5.96
N SER A 476 -9.38 -0.08 5.06
CA SER A 476 -10.48 -0.76 4.34
C SER A 476 -10.00 -1.57 3.14
N GLY A 477 -8.69 -1.53 2.86
CA GLY A 477 -8.02 -2.13 1.72
C GLY A 477 -8.27 -1.38 0.40
N ARG A 478 -8.58 -0.07 0.49
CA ARG A 478 -8.77 0.80 -0.67
C ARG A 478 -7.43 1.36 -1.16
N PRO A 479 -7.09 1.22 -2.45
CA PRO A 479 -5.83 1.73 -2.98
C PRO A 479 -5.90 3.23 -3.37
N TYR A 480 -4.79 3.92 -3.14
CA TYR A 480 -4.56 5.33 -3.45
C TYR A 480 -3.33 5.47 -4.36
N PHE A 481 -3.41 6.34 -5.37
CA PHE A 481 -2.34 6.58 -6.34
C PHE A 481 -2.03 8.07 -6.43
N GLY A 482 -0.76 8.46 -6.32
CA GLY A 482 -0.37 9.87 -6.48
C GLY A 482 1.06 10.17 -6.05
N ALA A 483 1.44 11.45 -6.09
CA ALA A 483 2.66 11.93 -5.44
C ALA A 483 2.38 12.06 -3.94
N TRP A 484 3.35 11.67 -3.10
CA TRP A 484 3.24 11.93 -1.66
C TRP A 484 3.23 13.44 -1.37
N PRO A 485 2.28 13.95 -0.58
CA PRO A 485 2.20 15.38 -0.29
C PRO A 485 3.43 15.87 0.49
N SER A 486 3.81 17.12 0.26
CA SER A 486 4.90 17.79 0.99
C SER A 486 4.36 18.39 2.28
N GLY A 487 5.04 18.17 3.42
CA GLY A 487 4.73 18.89 4.66
C GLY A 487 3.92 18.15 5.73
N GLY A 488 3.79 16.83 5.64
CA GLY A 488 3.36 15.98 6.77
C GLY A 488 1.88 16.00 7.17
N ASP A 489 1.07 16.92 6.66
CA ASP A 489 -0.38 16.89 6.85
C ASP A 489 -1.04 15.90 5.89
N VAL A 490 -0.94 14.62 6.22
CA VAL A 490 -1.90 13.63 5.73
C VAL A 490 -2.87 13.38 6.88
N GLU A 491 -4.12 13.84 6.75
CA GLU A 491 -5.16 13.65 7.78
C GLU A 491 -5.27 12.18 8.25
N ARG A 492 -4.87 11.21 7.42
CA ARG A 492 -4.65 9.80 7.79
C ARG A 492 -3.47 9.19 7.02
N VAL A 493 -2.38 8.87 7.72
CA VAL A 493 -1.29 8.04 7.15
C VAL A 493 -1.87 6.70 6.66
N PRO A 494 -1.57 6.25 5.43
CA PRO A 494 -2.06 4.97 4.94
C PRO A 494 -1.64 3.81 5.83
N TRP A 495 -2.53 2.83 6.00
CA TRP A 495 -2.23 1.58 6.71
C TRP A 495 -1.07 0.83 6.07
N ALA A 496 -0.95 0.90 4.74
CA ALA A 496 0.22 0.43 4.03
C ALA A 496 0.56 1.37 2.86
N LEU A 497 1.83 1.46 2.51
CA LEU A 497 2.33 2.35 1.47
C LEU A 497 3.60 1.79 0.86
N TRP A 498 3.80 2.04 -0.44
CA TRP A 498 5.02 1.74 -1.16
C TRP A 498 5.33 2.86 -2.16
N GLN A 499 6.61 3.23 -2.26
CA GLN A 499 7.08 4.34 -3.11
C GLN A 499 8.17 3.97 -4.10
N ARG A 500 8.18 4.70 -5.22
CA ARG A 500 9.25 4.72 -6.23
C ARG A 500 9.75 6.15 -6.52
N PRO A 501 10.97 6.29 -7.10
CA PRO A 501 11.52 7.60 -7.33
C PRO A 501 10.64 8.30 -8.34
N ALA A 502 10.13 9.49 -8.03
CA ALA A 502 9.71 10.40 -9.09
C ALA A 502 10.98 10.74 -9.88
N ALA A 503 10.97 10.56 -11.22
CA ALA A 503 12.13 10.83 -12.06
C ALA A 503 12.75 12.21 -11.75
N SER A 504 14.07 12.27 -11.84
CA SER A 504 15.00 13.24 -11.23
C SER A 504 14.55 14.71 -11.11
N HIS A 505 14.69 15.22 -9.88
CA HIS A 505 14.87 16.65 -9.60
C HIS A 505 16.14 17.16 -10.30
N GLY A 506 15.96 17.79 -11.46
CA GLY A 506 16.98 18.59 -12.13
C GLY A 506 16.52 20.03 -12.33
N ALA A 507 16.64 20.85 -11.29
CA ALA A 507 16.37 22.30 -11.23
C ALA A 507 14.91 22.75 -11.51
N PRO A 508 14.42 23.80 -10.81
CA PRO A 508 13.13 24.41 -11.15
C PRO A 508 13.28 25.10 -12.52
N ARG A 509 12.58 24.59 -13.53
CA ARG A 509 12.54 25.25 -14.84
C ARG A 509 11.10 25.40 -15.32
N ALA A 510 10.72 26.68 -15.43
CA ALA A 510 9.63 27.30 -16.17
C ALA A 510 8.21 26.76 -15.92
N GLU A 511 7.36 27.66 -15.42
CA GLU A 511 5.91 27.57 -15.53
C GLU A 511 5.52 27.20 -16.97
N GLY A 512 4.79 26.08 -17.12
CA GLY A 512 4.20 25.66 -18.39
C GLY A 512 4.71 24.36 -18.99
N SER A 513 5.71 23.67 -18.42
CA SER A 513 6.14 22.33 -18.91
C SER A 513 5.64 21.19 -18.01
N THR A 514 4.56 20.53 -18.40
CA THR A 514 4.03 19.32 -17.73
C THR A 514 4.79 18.08 -18.19
N ARG A 515 6.06 17.93 -17.79
CA ARG A 515 6.73 16.61 -17.83
C ARG A 515 6.37 15.85 -16.56
N PHE A 516 5.42 14.91 -16.66
CA PHE A 516 5.15 13.97 -15.58
C PHE A 516 6.24 12.87 -15.54
N PRO A 517 6.84 12.60 -14.37
CA PRO A 517 7.87 11.56 -14.24
C PRO A 517 7.28 10.18 -14.52
N TRP A 518 7.95 9.31 -15.28
CA TRP A 518 7.40 8.00 -15.68
C TRP A 518 6.97 7.09 -14.50
N ALA A 519 7.55 7.28 -13.32
CA ALA A 519 7.18 6.55 -12.11
C ALA A 519 5.80 6.95 -11.56
N LEU A 520 5.33 8.17 -11.85
CA LEU A 520 4.01 8.68 -11.50
C LEU A 520 3.31 9.26 -12.73
N TRP A 521 2.25 8.58 -13.15
CA TRP A 521 1.42 9.07 -14.24
C TRP A 521 0.13 9.71 -13.68
N GLN A 522 -0.23 10.88 -14.20
CA GLN A 522 -1.48 11.58 -13.90
C GLN A 522 -2.12 12.07 -15.20
N GLY A 523 -3.33 11.57 -15.50
CA GLY A 523 -4.16 12.01 -16.61
C GLY A 523 -5.12 13.15 -16.22
N PRO A 524 -5.71 13.83 -17.22
CA PRO A 524 -6.75 14.82 -16.99
C PRO A 524 -7.97 14.16 -16.35
N SER A 525 -8.49 14.75 -15.27
CA SER A 525 -9.72 14.25 -14.62
C SER A 525 -10.95 14.74 -15.37
N LEU A 526 -11.88 13.84 -15.65
CA LEU A 526 -13.19 14.20 -16.21
C LEU A 526 -14.14 14.79 -15.14
N PHE A 527 -13.81 14.62 -13.86
CA PHE A 527 -14.68 15.01 -12.73
C PHE A 527 -14.24 16.30 -12.02
N GLU A 528 -13.00 16.80 -12.15
CA GLU A 528 -12.63 18.11 -11.57
C GLU A 528 -12.97 19.29 -12.49
N ALA A 529 -13.41 19.03 -13.72
CA ALA A 529 -13.92 20.06 -14.65
C ALA A 529 -15.36 20.52 -14.30
N GLY A 530 -15.73 20.46 -13.02
CA GLY A 530 -16.99 20.94 -12.46
C GLY A 530 -17.02 22.46 -12.32
N SER A 531 -16.85 23.19 -13.41
CA SER A 531 -17.10 24.63 -13.49
C SER A 531 -17.70 24.95 -14.85
N ALA A 532 -19.03 25.04 -14.87
CA ALA A 532 -19.86 25.63 -15.93
C ALA A 532 -19.72 25.06 -17.36
N ALA A 533 -20.74 24.30 -17.76
CA ALA A 533 -21.23 24.15 -19.13
C ALA A 533 -20.21 23.80 -20.23
N ALA A 534 -20.02 22.49 -20.50
CA ALA A 534 -20.20 21.89 -21.84
C ALA A 534 -19.77 20.40 -21.88
N PRO A 535 -20.70 19.44 -21.77
CA PRO A 535 -20.47 18.08 -22.24
C PRO A 535 -21.20 17.91 -23.57
N LEU A 536 -20.49 18.02 -24.71
CA LEU A 536 -20.90 17.42 -26.01
C LEU A 536 -19.92 17.74 -27.16
N ALA A 537 -18.99 18.69 -27.03
CA ALA A 537 -18.11 19.08 -28.14
C ALA A 537 -16.88 18.17 -28.35
N LEU A 538 -16.49 17.33 -27.37
CA LEU A 538 -15.27 16.50 -27.48
C LEU A 538 -15.46 15.17 -28.23
N LEU A 539 -16.69 14.81 -28.58
CA LEU A 539 -17.02 13.55 -29.28
C LEU A 539 -17.28 13.73 -30.79
N ALA A 540 -17.15 14.94 -31.35
CA ALA A 540 -17.54 15.24 -32.73
C ALA A 540 -16.43 15.84 -33.63
N ALA A 541 -15.17 15.89 -33.19
CA ALA A 541 -14.08 16.41 -34.02
C ALA A 541 -13.41 15.29 -34.86
N PRO A 542 -13.18 15.48 -36.18
CA PRO A 542 -12.53 14.49 -37.04
C PRO A 542 -11.04 14.26 -36.63
N PRO A 543 -10.46 13.08 -36.92
CA PRO A 543 -9.22 12.60 -36.31
C PRO A 543 -7.92 13.27 -36.79
N ALA A 544 -7.99 14.42 -37.47
CA ALA A 544 -6.84 14.97 -38.21
C ALA A 544 -6.19 16.23 -37.61
N GLU A 545 -6.71 16.83 -36.52
CA GLU A 545 -6.15 18.09 -35.97
C GLU A 545 -5.57 17.99 -34.55
N ARG A 546 -5.28 16.78 -34.06
CA ARG A 546 -4.36 16.62 -32.92
C ARG A 546 -2.91 16.65 -33.43
N ALA A 547 -2.42 17.83 -33.79
CA ALA A 547 -0.99 18.02 -34.04
C ALA A 547 -0.18 17.73 -32.75
N PRO A 548 0.95 17.02 -32.85
CA PRO A 548 1.70 16.60 -31.69
C PRO A 548 2.44 17.81 -31.12
N ALA A 549 2.27 18.09 -29.82
CA ALA A 549 3.33 18.75 -29.08
C ALA A 549 4.50 17.77 -29.02
N SER A 550 5.34 17.78 -30.05
CA SER A 550 6.66 17.16 -30.03
C SER A 550 7.55 17.93 -29.05
N ALA A 551 7.33 17.70 -27.76
CA ALA A 551 8.31 17.95 -26.74
C ALA A 551 9.34 16.81 -26.83
N THR A 552 10.48 17.11 -27.43
CA THR A 552 11.69 16.28 -27.38
C THR A 552 12.05 16.09 -25.90
N LEU A 553 11.71 14.92 -25.36
CA LEU A 553 12.08 14.46 -24.02
C LEU A 553 13.57 14.11 -24.05
N SER A 554 14.35 14.62 -23.10
CA SER A 554 15.64 14.02 -22.79
C SER A 554 15.33 12.80 -21.92
N PRO A 555 15.63 11.57 -22.36
CA PRO A 555 15.41 10.37 -21.57
C PRO A 555 16.37 10.38 -20.36
N GLY A 556 15.92 9.90 -19.20
CA GLY A 556 16.85 9.27 -18.29
C GLY A 556 17.37 7.99 -18.95
N ASP A 557 18.62 7.60 -18.70
CA ASP A 557 19.32 6.48 -19.37
C ASP A 557 18.60 5.11 -19.30
N GLY A 558 17.52 5.01 -18.53
CA GLY A 558 16.72 3.81 -18.31
C GLY A 558 15.33 3.76 -18.96
N ASP A 559 14.78 4.85 -19.50
CA ASP A 559 13.36 4.91 -19.90
C ASP A 559 13.08 4.30 -21.28
N ASP A 560 14.04 4.43 -22.19
CA ASP A 560 13.99 3.87 -23.55
C ASP A 560 14.35 2.38 -23.61
N LEU A 561 14.78 1.80 -22.48
CA LEU A 561 15.10 0.38 -22.39
C LEU A 561 13.83 -0.45 -22.55
N VAL A 562 13.82 -1.26 -23.62
CA VAL A 562 12.79 -2.28 -23.89
C VAL A 562 13.11 -3.53 -23.07
N VAL A 563 12.43 -3.68 -21.94
CA VAL A 563 12.59 -4.79 -20.97
C VAL A 563 11.22 -5.17 -20.41
N GLU A 564 11.15 -6.21 -19.58
CA GLU A 564 9.91 -6.49 -18.84
C GLU A 564 9.56 -5.28 -17.96
N ARG A 565 8.31 -4.80 -18.03
CA ARG A 565 7.81 -3.69 -17.20
C ARG A 565 6.38 -3.95 -16.76
N ALA A 566 6.04 -3.41 -15.60
CA ALA A 566 4.68 -3.39 -15.10
C ALA A 566 4.31 -2.05 -14.47
N ALA A 567 3.00 -1.76 -14.45
CA ALA A 567 2.42 -0.60 -13.82
C ALA A 567 1.04 -0.93 -13.27
N LEU A 568 0.61 -0.16 -12.26
CA LEU A 568 -0.72 -0.23 -11.69
C LEU A 568 -1.34 1.16 -11.76
N CYS A 569 -2.58 1.26 -12.24
CA CYS A 569 -3.30 2.52 -12.33
C CYS A 569 -4.70 2.39 -11.74
N MET A 570 -5.31 3.52 -11.40
CA MET A 570 -6.75 3.65 -11.22
C MET A 570 -7.40 4.24 -12.48
N THR A 571 -8.63 3.83 -12.79
CA THR A 571 -9.48 4.46 -13.82
C THR A 571 -10.25 5.66 -13.24
N ASP A 572 -10.86 6.45 -14.11
CA ASP A 572 -11.81 7.51 -13.73
C ASP A 572 -12.99 7.02 -12.87
N ARG A 573 -13.42 5.77 -13.11
CA ARG A 573 -14.47 5.07 -12.35
C ARG A 573 -13.95 4.37 -11.09
N GLY A 574 -12.67 4.53 -10.72
CA GLY A 574 -12.11 3.96 -9.47
C GLY A 574 -11.82 2.46 -9.50
N PHE A 575 -11.81 1.83 -10.68
CA PHE A 575 -11.27 0.46 -10.85
C PHE A 575 -9.76 0.49 -10.95
N VAL A 576 -9.10 -0.65 -10.74
CA VAL A 576 -7.65 -0.76 -10.89
C VAL A 576 -7.33 -1.48 -12.19
N VAL A 577 -6.33 -1.00 -12.95
CA VAL A 577 -5.78 -1.71 -14.10
C VAL A 577 -4.31 -1.99 -13.86
N HIS A 578 -3.94 -3.26 -13.92
CA HIS A 578 -2.55 -3.70 -13.99
C HIS A 578 -2.16 -3.84 -15.46
N ALA A 579 -1.04 -3.24 -15.85
CA ALA A 579 -0.46 -3.34 -17.18
C ALA A 579 0.92 -4.01 -17.11
N TRP A 580 1.19 -4.95 -18.02
CA TRP A 580 2.46 -5.65 -18.09
C TRP A 580 2.85 -5.98 -19.52
N GLY A 581 4.16 -6.00 -19.80
CA GLY A 581 4.69 -6.62 -21.01
C GLY A 581 6.13 -7.05 -20.81
N SER A 582 6.53 -8.11 -21.52
CA SER A 582 7.86 -8.73 -21.42
C SER A 582 8.98 -7.93 -22.08
N ALA A 583 8.61 -6.97 -22.93
CA ALA A 583 9.53 -6.14 -23.70
C ALA A 583 8.84 -4.80 -24.01
N LEU A 584 8.94 -3.83 -23.09
CA LEU A 584 8.33 -2.50 -23.20
C LEU A 584 9.32 -1.42 -22.75
N ASP A 585 9.27 -0.26 -23.40
CA ASP A 585 9.80 0.98 -22.86
C ASP A 585 8.73 1.71 -22.01
N ALA A 586 9.12 2.78 -21.32
CA ALA A 586 8.19 3.54 -20.49
C ALA A 586 7.06 4.20 -21.32
N ALA A 587 7.36 4.63 -22.54
CA ALA A 587 6.43 5.31 -23.42
C ALA A 587 5.29 4.40 -23.92
N ALA A 588 5.61 3.17 -24.34
CA ALA A 588 4.63 2.19 -24.80
C ALA A 588 3.72 1.74 -23.65
N LEU A 589 4.27 1.52 -22.46
CA LEU A 589 3.48 1.18 -21.27
C LEU A 589 2.51 2.32 -20.90
N ARG A 590 2.98 3.58 -20.92
CA ARG A 590 2.14 4.75 -20.69
C ARG A 590 1.01 4.87 -21.72
N ALA A 591 1.32 4.71 -23.00
CA ALA A 591 0.31 4.77 -24.06
C ALA A 591 -0.79 3.71 -23.88
N ALA A 592 -0.44 2.52 -23.37
CA ALA A 592 -1.43 1.49 -23.04
C ALA A 592 -2.34 1.92 -21.88
N LEU A 593 -1.77 2.48 -20.80
CA LEU A 593 -2.54 2.96 -19.64
C LEU A 593 -3.49 4.11 -20.00
N GLU A 594 -3.02 5.07 -20.82
CA GLU A 594 -3.84 6.17 -21.32
C GLU A 594 -5.04 5.65 -22.13
N ARG A 595 -4.80 4.69 -23.03
CA ARG A 595 -5.87 4.04 -23.81
C ARG A 595 -6.83 3.23 -22.94
N ALA A 596 -6.34 2.66 -21.84
CA ALA A 596 -7.16 1.93 -20.87
C ALA A 596 -8.03 2.83 -19.98
N GLY A 597 -7.97 4.17 -20.15
CA GLY A 597 -8.77 5.11 -19.37
C GLY A 597 -8.30 5.25 -17.93
N CYS A 598 -7.01 5.00 -17.67
CA CYS A 598 -6.40 5.32 -16.39
C CYS A 598 -6.57 6.83 -16.10
N LEU A 599 -6.52 7.23 -14.82
CA LEU A 599 -6.46 8.63 -14.36
C LEU A 599 -5.20 8.94 -13.52
N ALA A 600 -4.72 7.98 -12.74
CA ALA A 600 -3.44 8.06 -12.05
C ALA A 600 -2.82 6.66 -11.92
N GLY A 601 -1.50 6.55 -11.92
CA GLY A 601 -0.85 5.25 -11.78
C GLY A 601 0.62 5.35 -11.42
N VAL A 602 1.16 4.23 -10.95
CA VAL A 602 2.54 4.08 -10.49
C VAL A 602 3.19 2.92 -11.24
N SER A 603 4.44 3.11 -11.68
CA SER A 603 5.20 1.99 -12.23
C SER A 603 5.58 1.01 -11.11
N LEU A 604 5.38 -0.28 -11.35
CA LEU A 604 5.74 -1.32 -10.37
C LEU A 604 7.24 -1.66 -10.44
N GLY A 605 7.83 -1.55 -11.62
CA GLY A 605 9.26 -1.74 -11.84
C GLY A 605 9.60 -2.24 -13.23
N ARG A 606 10.81 -2.75 -13.36
CA ARG A 606 11.33 -3.34 -14.60
C ARG A 606 12.20 -4.56 -14.29
N ALA A 607 12.44 -5.42 -15.27
CA ALA A 607 13.43 -6.49 -15.13
C ALA A 607 14.76 -5.92 -14.56
N PRO A 608 15.42 -6.62 -13.63
CA PRO A 608 15.15 -7.99 -13.19
C PRO A 608 14.16 -8.13 -12.01
N ASP A 609 13.37 -7.11 -11.68
CA ASP A 609 12.33 -7.24 -10.65
C ASP A 609 11.31 -8.35 -11.01
N PRO A 610 10.78 -9.10 -10.02
CA PRO A 610 9.71 -10.07 -10.27
C PRO A 610 8.39 -9.33 -10.51
N LEU A 611 7.92 -9.31 -11.75
CA LEU A 611 6.75 -8.52 -12.17
C LEU A 611 5.64 -9.41 -12.74
N GLY A 612 4.41 -8.91 -12.62
CA GLY A 612 3.21 -9.58 -13.10
C GLY A 612 2.19 -9.88 -11.99
N VAL A 613 1.20 -10.69 -12.34
CA VAL A 613 0.08 -11.10 -11.46
C VAL A 613 0.06 -12.61 -11.37
N ALA A 614 -0.04 -13.12 -10.14
CA ALA A 614 -0.32 -14.52 -9.85
C ALA A 614 -1.64 -14.63 -9.09
N PHE A 615 -2.59 -15.41 -9.61
CA PHE A 615 -3.81 -15.78 -8.90
C PHE A 615 -3.53 -16.93 -7.95
N LEU A 616 -4.21 -16.93 -6.81
CA LEU A 616 -4.00 -17.88 -5.72
C LEU A 616 -5.25 -18.75 -5.53
N SER A 617 -5.06 -20.06 -5.38
CA SER A 617 -6.13 -21.02 -5.12
C SER A 617 -5.74 -21.98 -3.99
N PRO A 618 -6.54 -22.07 -2.91
CA PRO A 618 -6.30 -23.05 -1.85
C PRO A 618 -6.63 -24.47 -2.32
N GLN A 619 -5.75 -25.40 -2.00
CA GLN A 619 -5.93 -26.83 -2.19
C GLN A 619 -6.52 -27.47 -0.92
N GLN A 620 -7.10 -28.67 -1.04
CA GLN A 620 -7.79 -29.37 0.06
C GLN A 620 -6.89 -29.69 1.27
N ASP A 621 -5.58 -29.71 1.08
CA ASP A 621 -4.55 -29.93 2.09
C ASP A 621 -4.02 -28.62 2.72
N GLY A 622 -4.58 -27.46 2.34
CA GLY A 622 -4.16 -26.14 2.80
C GLY A 622 -3.01 -25.52 2.01
N VAL A 623 -2.48 -26.22 0.99
CA VAL A 623 -1.42 -25.69 0.13
C VAL A 623 -2.02 -24.68 -0.86
N LEU A 624 -1.36 -23.54 -1.07
CA LEU A 624 -1.74 -22.58 -2.09
C LEU A 624 -1.08 -22.94 -3.42
N THR A 625 -1.89 -23.12 -4.46
CA THR A 625 -1.43 -23.19 -5.86
C THR A 625 -1.52 -21.81 -6.48
N ALA A 626 -0.67 -21.51 -7.48
CA ALA A 626 -0.69 -20.21 -8.10
C ALA A 626 -0.54 -20.18 -9.62
N GLU A 627 -1.44 -19.43 -10.26
CA GLU A 627 -1.50 -19.33 -11.71
C GLU A 627 -1.17 -17.92 -12.16
N ARG A 628 -0.12 -17.77 -12.98
CA ARG A 628 0.23 -16.47 -13.56
C ARG A 628 -0.78 -16.08 -14.63
N LEU A 629 -1.15 -14.79 -14.68
CA LEU A 629 -2.01 -14.27 -15.75
C LEU A 629 -1.40 -14.52 -17.16
N SER A 630 -0.08 -14.46 -17.26
CA SER A 630 0.66 -14.89 -18.45
C SER A 630 1.85 -15.76 -18.03
N PRO A 631 2.14 -16.90 -18.71
CA PRO A 631 3.29 -17.75 -18.41
C PRO A 631 4.64 -17.04 -18.52
N ALA A 632 4.70 -15.91 -19.23
CA ALA A 632 5.91 -15.12 -19.45
C ALA A 632 6.22 -14.11 -18.33
N MET A 633 5.28 -13.89 -17.38
CA MET A 633 5.52 -13.03 -16.22
C MET A 633 6.61 -13.60 -15.32
N SER A 634 7.54 -12.75 -14.86
CA SER A 634 8.66 -13.16 -14.01
C SER A 634 8.31 -13.35 -12.53
N ILE A 635 7.14 -12.89 -12.07
CA ILE A 635 6.64 -13.19 -10.73
C ILE A 635 6.61 -14.72 -10.53
N ALA A 636 7.31 -15.21 -9.51
CA ALA A 636 7.28 -16.64 -9.20
C ALA A 636 5.89 -17.01 -8.65
N PRO A 637 5.31 -18.17 -9.03
CA PRO A 637 4.10 -18.70 -8.42
C PRO A 637 4.25 -18.79 -6.89
N PRO A 638 3.27 -18.27 -6.12
CA PRO A 638 3.24 -18.44 -4.68
C PRO A 638 3.33 -19.85 -4.12
N GLU A 639 3.26 -20.92 -4.88
CA GLU A 639 3.66 -22.24 -4.39
C GLU A 639 5.16 -22.35 -4.00
N HIS A 640 6.01 -21.37 -4.39
CA HIS A 640 7.31 -21.08 -3.78
C HIS A 640 7.31 -19.84 -2.85
N ALA A 641 6.24 -19.03 -2.86
CA ALA A 641 6.02 -17.85 -2.00
C ALA A 641 5.05 -18.10 -0.82
N ALA A 642 4.56 -19.33 -0.64
CA ALA A 642 3.67 -19.76 0.43
C ALA A 642 4.42 -19.84 1.77
N ALA A 643 5.75 -19.67 1.74
CA ALA A 643 6.57 -19.53 2.93
C ALA A 643 7.05 -18.08 3.13
N VAL A 644 7.78 -17.45 2.20
CA VAL A 644 8.42 -16.12 2.42
C VAL A 644 8.91 -15.50 1.07
N SER A 645 8.56 -14.26 0.73
CA SER A 645 9.04 -13.52 -0.47
C SER A 645 10.19 -12.55 -0.17
N PRO A 646 11.29 -12.53 -0.94
CA PRO A 646 12.42 -11.61 -0.72
C PRO A 646 12.10 -10.15 -1.11
N ARG A 647 11.16 -9.96 -2.04
CA ARG A 647 10.79 -8.66 -2.61
C ARG A 647 9.38 -8.27 -2.15
N PRO A 648 9.08 -6.96 -2.09
CA PRO A 648 7.76 -6.51 -1.71
C PRO A 648 6.73 -6.95 -2.77
N PHE A 649 5.50 -7.15 -2.33
CA PHE A 649 4.39 -7.48 -3.21
C PHE A 649 3.10 -6.87 -2.68
N LEU A 650 2.17 -6.65 -3.59
CA LEU A 650 0.80 -6.26 -3.30
C LEU A 650 -0.04 -7.53 -3.39
N PHE A 651 -0.75 -7.91 -2.34
CA PHE A 651 -1.71 -9.01 -2.41
C PHE A 651 -3.14 -8.48 -2.35
N PHE A 652 -4.06 -9.29 -2.85
CA PHE A 652 -5.44 -8.91 -2.95
C PHE A 652 -6.37 -10.07 -2.58
N GLU A 653 -7.45 -9.70 -1.92
CA GLU A 653 -8.39 -10.61 -1.28
C GLU A 653 -9.82 -10.29 -1.68
N SER A 654 -10.69 -11.29 -1.59
CA SER A 654 -12.12 -11.02 -1.69
C SER A 654 -12.58 -10.29 -0.44
N ARG A 655 -13.35 -9.23 -0.64
CA ARG A 655 -14.06 -8.52 0.45
C ARG A 655 -15.15 -9.38 1.09
N TRP A 656 -15.56 -10.44 0.40
CA TRP A 656 -16.62 -11.34 0.79
C TRP A 656 -16.02 -12.60 1.43
N THR A 657 -16.26 -12.73 2.73
CA THR A 657 -16.21 -14.02 3.44
C THR A 657 -17.63 -14.27 3.93
N ASP A 658 -18.27 -15.29 3.36
CA ASP A 658 -19.47 -16.02 3.85
C ASP A 658 -20.71 -15.25 4.34
N ALA A 659 -20.76 -13.92 4.24
CA ALA A 659 -21.91 -13.07 4.58
C ALA A 659 -22.04 -11.89 3.59
N PRO A 660 -23.27 -11.37 3.35
CA PRO A 660 -23.43 -10.07 2.70
C PRO A 660 -22.57 -9.05 3.46
N PRO A 661 -21.90 -8.12 2.74
CA PRO A 661 -20.93 -7.24 3.34
C PRO A 661 -21.61 -6.52 4.49
N ALA A 662 -20.87 -6.35 5.60
CA ALA A 662 -21.22 -5.31 6.54
C ALA A 662 -21.44 -4.03 5.73
N PRO A 663 -22.53 -3.29 5.96
CA PRO A 663 -22.78 -2.05 5.24
C PRO A 663 -21.50 -1.21 5.21
N ASP A 664 -21.15 -0.62 4.07
CA ASP A 664 -20.09 0.40 4.00
C ASP A 664 -20.53 1.69 4.73
N LEU A 665 -21.67 1.63 5.41
CA LEU A 665 -22.23 2.59 6.34
C LEU A 665 -21.90 2.08 7.74
N SER A 666 -21.29 2.94 8.56
CA SER A 666 -21.15 2.65 9.99
C SER A 666 -22.52 2.86 10.63
N LEU A 667 -23.45 1.91 10.42
CA LEU A 667 -24.82 2.03 10.93
C LEU A 667 -24.76 2.00 12.47
N PRO A 668 -25.18 3.09 13.14
CA PRO A 668 -25.12 3.20 14.58
C PRO A 668 -26.22 2.35 15.26
N GLY A 669 -26.01 2.07 16.55
CA GLY A 669 -26.94 1.34 17.41
C GLY A 669 -26.76 -0.19 17.34
N GLU A 670 -25.90 -0.75 18.18
CA GLU A 670 -25.69 -2.21 18.30
C GLU A 670 -26.99 -2.99 18.61
N SER A 671 -27.98 -2.33 19.19
CA SER A 671 -29.30 -2.88 19.52
C SER A 671 -30.31 -2.85 18.37
N VAL A 672 -29.99 -2.21 17.24
CA VAL A 672 -30.91 -2.00 16.12
C VAL A 672 -30.66 -3.03 15.02
N GLY A 673 -31.66 -3.88 14.75
CA GLY A 673 -31.61 -4.94 13.74
C GLY A 673 -31.73 -4.40 12.31
N TRP A 674 -30.67 -3.77 11.81
CA TRP A 674 -30.60 -3.27 10.43
C TRP A 674 -30.67 -4.42 9.41
N ALA A 675 -31.49 -4.24 8.38
CA ALA A 675 -31.57 -5.14 7.23
C ALA A 675 -31.55 -4.34 5.93
N ALA A 676 -31.09 -4.95 4.84
CA ALA A 676 -31.22 -4.35 3.52
C ALA A 676 -32.71 -4.09 3.21
N ASP A 677 -33.03 -2.87 2.76
CA ASP A 677 -34.40 -2.53 2.38
C ASP A 677 -34.81 -3.34 1.14
N GLY A 678 -36.02 -3.90 1.17
CA GLY A 678 -36.54 -4.76 0.10
C GLY A 678 -36.93 -4.03 -1.19
N GLY A 679 -36.89 -2.70 -1.21
CA GLY A 679 -37.10 -1.90 -2.42
C GLY A 679 -35.90 -1.94 -3.38
N ALA A 680 -36.04 -1.34 -4.57
CA ALA A 680 -34.96 -1.32 -5.54
C ALA A 680 -33.70 -0.63 -4.99
N GLN A 681 -32.55 -1.27 -5.22
CA GLN A 681 -31.23 -0.80 -4.81
C GLN A 681 -30.50 -0.22 -6.03
N PRO A 682 -29.66 0.82 -5.86
CA PRO A 682 -28.81 1.28 -6.95
C PRO A 682 -27.83 0.17 -7.35
N PRO A 683 -27.41 0.07 -8.62
CA PRO A 683 -26.45 -0.92 -9.03
C PRO A 683 -25.09 -0.68 -8.36
N PRO A 684 -24.37 -1.75 -8.00
CA PRO A 684 -24.83 -3.12 -8.07
C PRO A 684 -25.79 -3.47 -6.93
N ALA A 685 -26.82 -4.26 -7.24
CA ALA A 685 -27.85 -4.68 -6.26
C ALA A 685 -27.29 -5.58 -5.15
N TRP A 686 -26.23 -6.34 -5.44
CA TRP A 686 -25.54 -7.20 -4.47
C TRP A 686 -24.87 -6.40 -3.33
N SER A 687 -24.69 -5.08 -3.48
CA SER A 687 -24.24 -4.16 -2.42
C SER A 687 -25.36 -3.15 -2.11
N PRO A 688 -26.26 -3.49 -1.17
CA PRO A 688 -27.36 -2.64 -0.81
C PRO A 688 -26.87 -1.27 -0.31
N ALA A 689 -27.57 -0.22 -0.74
CA ALA A 689 -27.29 1.16 -0.37
C ALA A 689 -28.39 1.77 0.51
N VAL A 690 -29.51 1.07 0.65
CA VAL A 690 -30.61 1.44 1.53
C VAL A 690 -30.84 0.32 2.52
N TYR A 691 -30.80 0.67 3.80
CA TYR A 691 -31.10 -0.22 4.91
C TYR A 691 -32.35 0.29 5.63
N ALA A 692 -33.09 -0.63 6.22
CA ALA A 692 -34.23 -0.32 7.06
C ALA A 692 -34.11 -1.06 8.40
N ALA A 693 -34.59 -0.41 9.45
CA ALA A 693 -34.72 -1.00 10.76
C ALA A 693 -36.05 -0.58 11.40
N ASN A 694 -36.51 -1.38 12.36
CA ASN A 694 -37.63 -1.02 13.22
C ASN A 694 -37.13 -0.93 14.66
N THR A 695 -37.52 0.14 15.34
CA THR A 695 -37.29 0.35 16.77
C THR A 695 -38.60 0.79 17.43
N VAL A 696 -38.64 0.82 18.76
CA VAL A 696 -39.82 1.22 19.53
C VAL A 696 -39.44 2.39 20.44
N HIS A 697 -40.13 3.52 20.27
CA HIS A 697 -39.98 4.69 21.13
C HIS A 697 -41.36 5.19 21.54
N LEU A 698 -41.52 5.53 22.83
CA LEU A 698 -42.79 5.98 23.40
C LEU A 698 -43.98 5.04 23.10
N GLY A 699 -43.71 3.73 23.01
CA GLY A 699 -44.71 2.70 22.68
C GLY A 699 -45.14 2.65 21.20
N ALA A 700 -44.59 3.51 20.34
CA ALA A 700 -44.83 3.49 18.90
C ALA A 700 -43.71 2.79 18.15
N GLN A 701 -44.06 2.01 17.12
CA GLN A 701 -43.09 1.42 16.21
C GLN A 701 -42.55 2.51 15.26
N VAL A 702 -41.26 2.76 15.30
CA VAL A 702 -40.57 3.71 14.43
C VAL A 702 -39.77 2.93 13.39
N ARG A 703 -40.05 3.19 12.11
CA ARG A 703 -39.30 2.64 10.99
C ARG A 703 -38.26 3.65 10.53
N VAL A 704 -37.00 3.24 10.52
CA VAL A 704 -35.87 4.07 10.10
C VAL A 704 -35.31 3.55 8.78
N HIS A 705 -35.10 4.44 7.82
CA HIS A 705 -34.39 4.18 6.57
C HIS A 705 -33.03 4.89 6.59
N ALA A 706 -31.97 4.18 6.22
CA ALA A 706 -30.63 4.73 6.03
C ALA A 706 -30.28 4.72 4.54
N PHE A 707 -29.81 5.86 4.01
CA PHE A 707 -29.39 6.02 2.62
C PHE A 707 -27.89 6.31 2.54
N ALA A 708 -27.16 5.49 1.80
CA ALA A 708 -25.71 5.62 1.68
C ALA A 708 -25.28 6.91 0.94
N PRO A 709 -24.34 7.70 1.49
CA PRO A 709 -23.99 9.02 0.97
C PRO A 709 -23.37 8.98 -0.44
N ASP A 710 -22.63 7.92 -0.77
CA ASP A 710 -21.95 7.80 -2.07
C ASP A 710 -22.74 6.99 -3.11
N ARG A 711 -23.98 6.65 -2.79
CA ARG A 711 -24.88 5.87 -3.68
C ARG A 711 -26.13 6.64 -4.05
N PHE A 712 -26.29 7.86 -3.56
CA PHE A 712 -27.44 8.71 -3.83
C PHE A 712 -27.03 10.17 -4.02
N LEU A 713 -27.59 10.79 -5.06
CA LEU A 713 -27.72 12.23 -5.16
C LEU A 713 -29.16 12.60 -4.82
N PHE A 714 -29.33 13.61 -4.00
CA PHE A 714 -30.63 14.12 -3.62
C PHE A 714 -31.04 15.30 -4.49
N ARG A 715 -32.34 15.43 -4.72
CA ARG A 715 -32.97 16.53 -5.46
C ARG A 715 -34.22 16.97 -4.71
N LEU A 716 -34.30 18.23 -4.32
CA LEU A 716 -35.51 18.76 -3.70
C LEU A 716 -36.44 19.27 -4.79
N ARG A 717 -37.71 18.88 -4.81
CA ARG A 717 -38.69 19.35 -5.80
C ARG A 717 -39.97 19.82 -5.11
N ALA A 718 -40.51 20.92 -5.62
CA ALA A 718 -41.70 21.55 -5.05
C ALA A 718 -42.94 20.69 -5.31
N GLY A 719 -43.79 20.54 -4.30
CA GLY A 719 -45.05 19.84 -4.44
C GLY A 719 -46.07 20.63 -5.26
N SER A 720 -47.00 19.94 -5.91
CA SER A 720 -48.09 20.58 -6.68
C SER A 720 -49.03 21.42 -5.79
N ARG A 721 -49.08 21.14 -4.48
CA ARG A 721 -49.82 21.94 -3.50
C ARG A 721 -48.97 22.99 -2.78
N GLU A 722 -47.71 23.18 -3.16
CA GLU A 722 -46.87 24.22 -2.54
C GLU A 722 -47.40 25.61 -2.89
N ILE A 723 -47.79 26.36 -1.86
CA ILE A 723 -48.44 27.66 -2.03
C ILE A 723 -47.36 28.74 -2.21
N SER A 724 -47.09 29.09 -3.46
CA SER A 724 -46.17 30.19 -3.80
C SER A 724 -46.94 31.52 -3.99
N PRO A 725 -46.39 32.67 -3.55
CA PRO A 725 -46.92 33.99 -3.90
C PRO A 725 -47.03 34.15 -5.42
N ARG A 726 -48.03 34.91 -5.91
CA ARG A 726 -48.23 35.14 -7.36
C ARG A 726 -47.01 35.75 -8.07
N SER A 727 -46.17 36.47 -7.34
CA SER A 727 -44.94 37.10 -7.84
C SER A 727 -43.70 36.22 -7.68
N ALA A 728 -43.81 35.05 -7.06
CA ALA A 728 -42.69 34.14 -6.90
C ALA A 728 -42.44 33.36 -8.20
N PRO A 729 -41.17 33.05 -8.50
CA PRO A 729 -40.85 32.18 -9.64
C PRO A 729 -41.48 30.80 -9.45
N LYS A 730 -41.89 30.18 -10.56
CA LYS A 730 -42.37 28.80 -10.55
C LYS A 730 -41.19 27.87 -10.22
N LEU A 731 -41.35 27.08 -9.17
CA LEU A 731 -40.36 26.07 -8.77
C LEU A 731 -40.56 24.76 -9.54
N ASP A 732 -39.46 24.07 -9.81
CA ASP A 732 -39.51 22.77 -10.48
C ASP A 732 -40.12 21.70 -9.57
N ALA A 733 -41.12 21.00 -10.11
CA ALA A 733 -41.81 19.92 -9.43
C ALA A 733 -41.28 18.53 -9.84
N GLU A 734 -40.50 18.46 -10.91
CA GLU A 734 -40.01 17.21 -11.49
C GLU A 734 -38.49 17.10 -11.39
N VAL A 735 -38.03 15.87 -11.21
CA VAL A 735 -36.62 15.51 -11.38
C VAL A 735 -36.24 15.63 -12.88
N PRO A 736 -35.01 16.09 -13.21
CA PRO A 736 -34.53 16.20 -14.58
C PRO A 736 -34.73 14.90 -15.37
N ALA A 737 -35.09 15.01 -16.65
CA ALA A 737 -35.55 13.89 -17.46
C ALA A 737 -34.53 12.74 -17.59
N ASP A 738 -33.24 13.09 -17.58
CA ASP A 738 -32.09 12.19 -17.61
C ASP A 738 -31.90 11.41 -16.29
N GLU A 739 -32.31 11.98 -15.16
CA GLU A 739 -32.21 11.36 -13.83
C GLU A 739 -33.45 10.54 -13.44
N ARG A 740 -34.60 10.74 -14.10
CA ARG A 740 -35.89 10.11 -13.71
C ARG A 740 -35.83 8.59 -13.58
N ARG A 741 -35.08 7.90 -14.44
CA ARG A 741 -34.93 6.44 -14.43
C ARG A 741 -34.07 5.92 -13.27
N GLN A 742 -33.34 6.82 -12.61
CA GLN A 742 -32.44 6.52 -11.51
C GLN A 742 -33.05 6.89 -10.15
N VAL A 743 -34.25 7.47 -10.11
CA VAL A 743 -34.96 7.77 -8.86
C VAL A 743 -35.37 6.47 -8.17
N LEU A 744 -34.87 6.26 -6.95
CA LEU A 744 -35.16 5.05 -6.16
C LEU A 744 -35.96 5.34 -4.88
N ALA A 745 -36.04 6.59 -4.44
CA ALA A 745 -36.94 6.98 -3.37
C ALA A 745 -37.48 8.40 -3.53
N ALA A 746 -38.62 8.64 -2.91
CA ALA A 746 -39.16 9.98 -2.66
C ALA A 746 -39.54 10.09 -1.19
N ILE A 747 -38.99 11.10 -0.52
CA ILE A 747 -39.21 11.38 0.91
C ILE A 747 -40.05 12.65 1.00
N GLY A 748 -41.21 12.57 1.63
CA GLY A 748 -42.09 13.72 1.82
C GLY A 748 -41.49 14.71 2.83
N VAL A 749 -41.41 15.98 2.44
CA VAL A 749 -40.93 17.11 3.27
C VAL A 749 -42.10 18.01 3.71
N GLY A 750 -43.32 17.66 3.28
CA GLY A 750 -44.56 18.36 3.62
C GLY A 750 -44.87 19.55 2.71
N THR A 751 -45.84 20.35 3.11
CA THR A 751 -46.31 21.53 2.35
C THR A 751 -46.26 22.77 3.23
N GLY A 752 -45.90 23.91 2.66
CA GLY A 752 -45.91 25.19 3.37
C GLY A 752 -47.32 25.63 3.79
N ARG A 753 -47.40 26.34 4.94
CA ARG A 753 -48.64 26.99 5.40
C ARG A 753 -49.01 28.17 4.50
N ARG A 754 -50.32 28.43 4.33
CA ARG A 754 -50.81 29.61 3.58
C ARG A 754 -50.37 30.94 4.21
N ARG A 755 -50.30 31.00 5.55
CA ARG A 755 -49.78 32.14 6.30
C ARG A 755 -48.51 31.72 6.99
N GLY A 756 -47.46 32.50 6.80
CA GLY A 756 -46.16 32.19 7.36
C GLY A 756 -45.49 30.95 6.74
N PRO A 757 -45.39 30.82 5.40
CA PRO A 757 -44.71 29.69 4.79
C PRO A 757 -43.23 29.68 5.18
N ARG A 758 -42.69 28.47 5.35
CA ARG A 758 -41.26 28.21 5.54
C ARG A 758 -40.52 28.39 4.21
N GLY A 759 -39.27 28.87 4.27
CA GLY A 759 -38.43 29.10 3.09
C GLY A 759 -38.26 27.84 2.22
N LEU A 760 -38.20 28.03 0.91
CA LEU A 760 -38.01 26.97 -0.09
C LEU A 760 -37.25 27.52 -1.29
N ALA A 761 -36.17 26.83 -1.65
CA ALA A 761 -35.40 27.03 -2.87
C ALA A 761 -35.25 25.69 -3.60
N VAL A 762 -35.46 25.71 -4.90
CA VAL A 762 -35.30 24.55 -5.80
C VAL A 762 -34.54 25.00 -7.04
N GLY A 763 -33.51 24.25 -7.44
CA GLY A 763 -32.63 24.58 -8.55
C GLY A 763 -31.92 25.93 -8.36
N GLY A 764 -31.61 26.30 -7.10
CA GLY A 764 -31.10 27.64 -6.75
C GLY A 764 -32.12 28.78 -6.85
N THR A 765 -33.35 28.50 -7.28
CA THR A 765 -34.43 29.50 -7.37
C THR A 765 -35.18 29.57 -6.06
N VAL A 766 -35.14 30.72 -5.38
CA VAL A 766 -35.88 30.97 -4.13
C VAL A 766 -37.34 31.29 -4.46
N GLY A 767 -38.24 30.33 -4.21
CA GLY A 767 -39.69 30.54 -4.39
C GLY A 767 -40.37 31.03 -3.11
N LEU A 768 -39.86 30.64 -1.94
CA LEU A 768 -40.35 31.08 -0.64
C LEU A 768 -39.20 31.62 0.19
N ARG A 769 -39.38 32.81 0.76
CA ARG A 769 -38.35 33.53 1.50
C ARG A 769 -38.01 32.81 2.82
N PHE A 770 -36.72 32.62 3.04
CA PHE A 770 -36.13 32.11 4.28
C PHE A 770 -36.20 33.17 5.39
N ARG A 771 -36.60 32.75 6.59
CA ARG A 771 -36.75 33.58 7.79
C ARG A 771 -35.63 33.37 8.80
N GLY A 772 -34.85 32.30 8.66
CA GLY A 772 -33.80 31.93 9.59
C GLY A 772 -34.33 31.24 10.87
N GLU A 773 -35.54 30.68 10.83
CA GLU A 773 -36.18 30.03 11.98
C GLU A 773 -36.17 28.50 11.85
N GLY A 774 -35.77 27.80 12.91
CA GLY A 774 -35.73 26.35 12.97
C GLY A 774 -34.50 25.74 12.30
N GLY A 775 -34.71 24.66 11.56
CA GLY A 775 -33.68 23.91 10.85
C GLY A 775 -33.74 24.17 9.35
N LEU A 776 -32.60 23.99 8.70
CA LEU A 776 -32.42 24.16 7.27
C LEU A 776 -31.87 22.85 6.71
N LEU A 777 -32.68 22.20 5.87
CA LEU A 777 -32.23 21.07 5.05
C LEU A 777 -31.74 21.65 3.72
N LEU A 778 -30.46 21.43 3.46
CA LEU A 778 -29.74 21.89 2.28
C LEU A 778 -29.42 20.69 1.40
N VAL A 779 -29.49 20.88 0.08
CA VAL A 779 -28.92 19.95 -0.88
C VAL A 779 -27.86 20.69 -1.68
N ARG A 780 -26.59 20.37 -1.45
CA ARG A 780 -25.45 20.95 -2.15
C ARG A 780 -24.74 19.85 -2.93
N GLU A 781 -24.58 20.03 -4.24
CA GLU A 781 -23.96 19.03 -5.12
C GLU A 781 -24.64 17.64 -5.00
N GLY A 782 -25.93 17.62 -4.68
CA GLY A 782 -26.70 16.39 -4.44
C GLY A 782 -26.49 15.74 -3.07
N ARG A 783 -25.70 16.31 -2.16
CA ARG A 783 -25.56 15.83 -0.77
C ARG A 783 -26.45 16.62 0.18
N VAL A 784 -27.05 15.93 1.14
CA VAL A 784 -27.92 16.54 2.15
C VAL A 784 -27.09 17.03 3.33
N GLU A 785 -27.34 18.24 3.77
CA GLU A 785 -26.79 18.81 5.00
C GLU A 785 -27.94 19.37 5.84
N ILE A 786 -27.88 19.19 7.16
CA ILE A 786 -28.86 19.75 8.09
C ILE A 786 -28.15 20.69 9.07
N ARG A 787 -28.57 21.95 9.08
CA ARG A 787 -28.03 22.99 9.96
C ARG A 787 -29.15 23.76 10.65
N PRO A 788 -28.86 24.53 11.71
CA PRO A 788 -29.76 25.59 12.15
C PRO A 788 -29.90 26.63 11.03
N ALA A 789 -31.09 27.19 10.84
CA ALA A 789 -31.37 28.10 9.72
C ALA A 789 -30.67 29.48 9.81
N GLY A 790 -29.90 29.75 10.88
CA GLY A 790 -29.44 31.06 11.36
C GLY A 790 -28.75 32.02 10.38
N GLY A 791 -29.49 32.57 9.41
CA GLY A 791 -29.13 33.75 8.61
C GLY A 791 -28.01 33.55 7.57
N ALA A 792 -27.43 32.36 7.44
CA ALA A 792 -26.39 32.10 6.45
C ALA A 792 -26.95 32.21 5.01
N PRO A 793 -26.27 32.91 4.10
CA PRO A 793 -26.71 33.01 2.71
C PRO A 793 -26.65 31.64 2.03
N LEU A 794 -27.69 31.33 1.25
CA LEU A 794 -27.72 30.12 0.43
C LEU A 794 -26.68 30.25 -0.69
N ALA A 795 -25.89 29.20 -0.90
CA ALA A 795 -25.00 29.13 -2.04
C ALA A 795 -25.82 29.20 -3.35
N PRO A 796 -25.32 29.89 -4.39
CA PRO A 796 -25.97 29.89 -5.70
C PRO A 796 -26.18 28.45 -6.21
N GLY A 797 -27.39 28.13 -6.68
CA GLY A 797 -27.70 26.80 -7.21
C GLY A 797 -28.07 25.72 -6.18
N ALA A 798 -28.04 26.01 -4.88
CA ALA A 798 -28.41 25.04 -3.85
C ALA A 798 -29.94 24.85 -3.75
N ASP A 799 -30.39 23.61 -3.51
CA ASP A 799 -31.76 23.38 -3.05
C ASP A 799 -31.81 23.54 -1.53
N ALA A 800 -32.89 24.11 -1.00
CA ALA A 800 -33.00 24.33 0.44
C ALA A 800 -34.45 24.41 0.92
N THR A 801 -34.70 24.00 2.16
CA THR A 801 -36.01 24.14 2.80
C THR A 801 -35.86 24.36 4.30
N GLU A 802 -36.65 25.31 4.84
CA GLU A 802 -36.79 25.48 6.29
C GLU A 802 -37.78 24.46 6.86
N LEU A 803 -37.43 23.90 8.02
CA LEU A 803 -38.16 22.86 8.72
C LEU A 803 -38.13 23.09 10.23
N PRO A 804 -39.08 22.53 11.01
CA PRO A 804 -38.97 22.51 12.46
C PRO A 804 -37.70 21.76 12.90
N LEU A 805 -36.91 22.39 13.79
CA LEU A 805 -35.74 21.77 14.41
C LEU A 805 -36.18 21.07 15.70
N THR A 806 -36.20 19.73 15.70
CA THR A 806 -36.72 18.92 16.82
C THR A 806 -35.60 18.39 17.72
N ALA A 807 -34.36 18.38 17.26
CA ALA A 807 -33.19 18.20 18.11
C ALA A 807 -31.99 18.99 17.58
N ASP A 808 -31.13 19.40 18.50
CA ASP A 808 -29.89 20.11 18.21
C ASP A 808 -28.83 19.75 19.24
N ASP A 809 -27.56 19.63 18.81
CA ASP A 809 -26.42 19.23 19.65
C ASP A 809 -26.67 17.93 20.47
N GLY A 810 -27.30 16.95 19.82
CA GLY A 810 -27.67 15.66 20.42
C GLY A 810 -28.79 15.74 21.47
N ARG A 811 -29.47 16.88 21.58
CA ARG A 811 -30.50 17.12 22.60
C ARG A 811 -31.86 17.39 21.96
N LEU A 812 -32.88 16.76 22.55
CA LEU A 812 -34.27 16.99 22.17
C LEU A 812 -34.70 18.43 22.46
N ARG A 813 -35.38 19.04 21.50
CA ARG A 813 -35.94 20.39 21.60
C ARG A 813 -37.41 20.34 22.05
N PRO A 814 -37.94 21.42 22.70
CA PRO A 814 -39.36 21.49 23.07
C PRO A 814 -40.32 21.31 21.88
N GLU A 815 -39.93 21.77 20.69
CA GLU A 815 -40.71 21.63 19.46
C GLU A 815 -41.03 20.17 19.11
N ALA A 816 -40.18 19.21 19.50
CA ALA A 816 -40.43 17.78 19.27
C ALA A 816 -41.64 17.27 20.07
N ARG A 817 -41.90 17.87 21.24
CA ARG A 817 -42.95 17.48 22.20
C ARG A 817 -44.28 18.16 21.94
N GLU A 818 -44.39 18.98 20.90
CA GLU A 818 -45.64 19.64 20.55
C GLU A 818 -46.69 18.60 20.13
N ILE A 819 -47.70 18.44 20.99
CA ILE A 819 -48.82 17.53 20.74
C ILE A 819 -49.70 18.13 19.63
N GLY A 820 -49.91 17.35 18.58
CA GLY A 820 -50.81 17.62 17.47
C GLY A 820 -51.78 16.46 17.25
N THR A 821 -52.33 16.39 16.05
CA THR A 821 -53.18 15.26 15.64
C THR A 821 -52.34 14.00 15.46
N MET A 822 -52.84 12.85 15.91
CA MET A 822 -52.26 11.55 15.57
C MET A 822 -52.24 11.37 14.05
N ARG A 823 -51.04 11.28 13.47
CA ARG A 823 -50.84 11.14 12.02
C ARG A 823 -49.51 10.49 11.73
N ARG A 824 -49.26 10.14 10.46
CA ARG A 824 -47.94 9.68 10.05
C ARG A 824 -46.97 10.87 10.03
N ARG A 825 -45.90 10.78 10.81
CA ARG A 825 -44.86 11.79 10.98
C ARG A 825 -43.51 11.25 10.52
N SER A 826 -42.62 12.14 10.13
CA SER A 826 -41.25 11.80 9.78
C SER A 826 -40.27 12.86 10.21
N ALA A 827 -39.05 12.41 10.51
CA ALA A 827 -37.92 13.25 10.84
C ALA A 827 -36.68 12.76 10.08
N ALA A 828 -35.72 13.64 9.87
CA ALA A 828 -34.46 13.30 9.22
C ALA A 828 -33.25 13.88 9.94
N CYS A 829 -32.13 13.17 9.82
CA CYS A 829 -30.82 13.58 10.29
C CYS A 829 -29.75 13.16 9.27
N VAL A 830 -28.57 13.75 9.34
CA VAL A 830 -27.38 13.30 8.59
C VAL A 830 -26.29 12.96 9.60
N LEU A 831 -25.70 11.76 9.47
CA LEU A 831 -24.56 11.32 10.29
C LEU A 831 -23.24 11.98 9.82
N ASP A 832 -22.18 11.87 10.62
CA ASP A 832 -20.87 12.46 10.31
C ASP A 832 -20.24 11.90 9.03
N ASP A 833 -20.58 10.67 8.64
CA ASP A 833 -20.14 10.05 7.39
C ASP A 833 -20.97 10.50 6.17
N GLY A 834 -22.00 11.33 6.37
CA GLY A 834 -22.92 11.83 5.35
C GLY A 834 -24.16 10.96 5.13
N THR A 835 -24.33 9.86 5.87
CA THR A 835 -25.51 8.99 5.77
C THR A 835 -26.78 9.73 6.16
N LEU A 836 -27.78 9.74 5.27
CA LEU A 836 -29.10 10.30 5.57
C LEU A 836 -29.95 9.25 6.27
N LEU A 837 -30.40 9.55 7.48
CA LEU A 837 -31.39 8.76 8.21
C LEU A 837 -32.76 9.43 8.14
N VAL A 838 -33.80 8.63 7.87
CA VAL A 838 -35.20 9.08 7.86
C VAL A 838 -36.04 8.17 8.74
N ALA A 839 -36.57 8.70 9.83
CA ALA A 839 -37.48 8.00 10.72
C ALA A 839 -38.93 8.30 10.36
N THR A 840 -39.80 7.30 10.42
CA THR A 840 -41.24 7.43 10.19
C THR A 840 -42.02 6.66 11.24
N THR A 841 -43.13 7.23 11.72
CA THR A 841 -44.06 6.55 12.63
C THR A 841 -45.43 7.21 12.58
N THR A 842 -46.44 6.61 13.20
CA THR A 842 -47.73 7.25 13.45
C THR A 842 -47.79 7.68 14.91
N PHE A 843 -47.78 8.99 15.17
CA PHE A 843 -47.76 9.54 16.52
C PHE A 843 -48.39 10.93 16.56
N ASP A 844 -48.68 11.43 17.76
CA ASP A 844 -49.27 12.75 17.99
C ASP A 844 -48.23 13.86 18.17
N SER A 845 -46.96 13.55 18.45
CA SER A 845 -45.81 14.48 18.47
C SER A 845 -44.65 14.00 17.57
N ASP A 846 -43.61 14.82 17.37
CA ASP A 846 -42.39 14.44 16.62
C ASP A 846 -41.32 13.79 17.52
N GLU A 847 -41.64 13.59 18.81
CA GLU A 847 -40.72 13.08 19.84
C GLU A 847 -40.25 11.66 19.54
N ALA A 848 -41.17 10.74 19.25
CA ALA A 848 -40.83 9.33 18.98
C ALA A 848 -39.86 9.17 17.80
N THR A 849 -40.06 9.90 16.70
CA THR A 849 -39.11 9.88 15.56
C THR A 849 -37.78 10.56 15.88
N THR A 850 -37.80 11.59 16.74
CA THR A 850 -36.60 12.36 17.08
C THR A 850 -35.71 11.58 18.05
N GLU A 851 -36.28 10.98 19.09
CA GLU A 851 -35.55 10.11 20.02
C GLU A 851 -34.93 8.91 19.30
N ALA A 852 -35.67 8.28 18.38
CA ALA A 852 -35.13 7.18 17.57
C ALA A 852 -33.88 7.58 16.78
N LEU A 853 -33.83 8.82 16.28
CA LEU A 853 -32.68 9.34 15.54
C LEU A 853 -31.54 9.75 16.49
N LEU A 854 -31.85 10.32 17.66
CA LEU A 854 -30.85 10.66 18.67
C LEU A 854 -30.13 9.41 19.20
N ASP A 855 -30.85 8.31 19.45
CA ASP A 855 -30.27 7.02 19.87
C ASP A 855 -29.36 6.39 18.80
N LEU A 856 -29.55 6.79 17.54
CA LEU A 856 -28.70 6.46 16.40
C LEU A 856 -27.56 7.47 16.21
N GLY A 857 -27.25 8.31 17.20
CA GLY A 857 -26.10 9.22 17.17
C GLY A 857 -26.30 10.49 16.32
N CYS A 858 -27.53 10.81 15.91
CA CYS A 858 -27.80 12.06 15.22
C CYS A 858 -27.59 13.28 16.15
N ALA A 859 -26.71 14.21 15.77
CA ALA A 859 -26.56 15.46 16.51
C ALA A 859 -27.71 16.45 16.24
N ARG A 860 -28.31 16.42 15.04
CA ARG A 860 -29.31 17.40 14.63
C ARG A 860 -30.44 16.75 13.86
N VAL A 861 -31.68 17.04 14.24
CA VAL A 861 -32.87 16.41 13.66
C VAL A 861 -33.89 17.49 13.26
N VAL A 862 -34.43 17.35 12.05
CA VAL A 862 -35.53 18.17 11.56
C VAL A 862 -36.78 17.32 11.35
N ALA A 863 -37.95 17.83 11.74
CA ALA A 863 -39.22 17.25 11.34
C ALA A 863 -39.48 17.56 9.87
N LEU A 864 -39.82 16.55 9.07
CA LEU A 864 -40.11 16.71 7.64
C LEU A 864 -41.56 17.17 7.42
N ASP A 865 -41.93 18.26 8.09
CA ASP A 865 -43.23 18.93 7.97
C ASP A 865 -43.05 20.44 7.80
N ARG A 866 -43.32 20.94 6.60
CA ARG A 866 -43.32 22.37 6.30
C ARG A 866 -44.51 23.16 6.90
N GLY A 867 -45.38 22.49 7.67
CA GLY A 867 -46.35 23.08 8.58
C GLY A 867 -47.81 22.88 8.18
N ALA A 868 -48.11 22.32 7.01
CA ALA A 868 -49.46 21.96 6.60
C ALA A 868 -49.94 20.61 7.18
N HIS A 869 -49.11 19.92 7.97
CA HIS A 869 -49.54 18.79 8.78
C HIS A 869 -50.06 17.60 7.95
N ARG A 870 -49.45 17.38 6.77
CA ARG A 870 -49.74 16.23 5.90
C ARG A 870 -49.09 14.95 6.43
N ASN A 871 -49.59 13.81 5.96
CA ASN A 871 -49.01 12.52 6.31
C ASN A 871 -47.63 12.39 5.66
N ALA A 872 -46.63 12.07 6.47
CA ALA A 872 -45.29 11.77 6.00
C ALA A 872 -45.25 10.51 5.14
N PHE A 873 -44.28 10.42 4.24
CA PHE A 873 -44.03 9.21 3.46
C PHE A 873 -42.57 9.03 3.11
N VAL A 874 -42.19 7.77 2.92
CA VAL A 874 -40.96 7.35 2.23
C VAL A 874 -41.42 6.31 1.21
N HIS A 875 -41.45 6.71 -0.06
CA HIS A 875 -41.81 5.81 -1.15
C HIS A 875 -40.54 5.28 -1.80
N ARG A 876 -40.53 3.99 -2.16
CA ARG A 876 -39.38 3.30 -2.75
C ARG A 876 -39.72 2.85 -4.16
N ALA A 877 -38.73 2.80 -5.05
CA ALA A 877 -38.88 2.18 -6.37
C ALA A 877 -39.25 0.70 -6.18
N SER A 878 -40.28 0.26 -6.90
CA SER A 878 -40.93 -1.06 -6.75
C SER A 878 -41.71 -1.28 -5.45
N GLY A 879 -41.95 -0.24 -4.64
CA GLY A 879 -42.83 -0.28 -3.47
C GLY A 879 -44.29 0.06 -3.80
N ASP A 880 -45.17 -0.12 -2.80
CA ASP A 880 -46.57 0.34 -2.82
C ASP A 880 -46.74 1.47 -1.78
N PRO A 881 -47.09 2.72 -2.19
CA PRO A 881 -47.39 3.13 -3.56
C PRO A 881 -46.16 3.33 -4.44
N ALA A 882 -46.35 3.22 -5.75
CA ALA A 882 -45.31 3.46 -6.74
C ALA A 882 -44.80 4.91 -6.71
N LEU A 883 -43.55 5.10 -7.12
CA LEU A 883 -42.95 6.43 -7.25
C LEU A 883 -43.72 7.27 -8.29
N GLN A 884 -43.99 8.52 -7.93
CA GLN A 884 -44.65 9.49 -8.80
C GLN A 884 -43.61 10.48 -9.36
N GLN A 885 -43.85 10.99 -10.57
CA GLN A 885 -42.98 12.01 -11.17
C GLN A 885 -43.11 13.37 -10.46
N THR A 886 -44.30 13.63 -9.91
CA THR A 886 -44.61 14.81 -9.09
C THR A 886 -45.40 14.34 -7.88
N TYR A 887 -45.24 15.05 -6.75
CA TYR A 887 -45.98 14.78 -5.51
C TYR A 887 -46.84 15.99 -5.14
N GLU A 888 -47.87 15.76 -4.31
CA GLU A 888 -48.67 16.85 -3.75
C GLU A 888 -47.85 17.68 -2.76
N GLU A 889 -47.08 17.01 -1.90
CA GLU A 889 -46.10 17.58 -0.98
C GLU A 889 -44.75 17.86 -1.67
N THR A 890 -44.02 18.83 -1.14
CA THR A 890 -42.60 19.01 -1.49
C THR A 890 -41.84 17.74 -1.09
N ALA A 891 -41.02 17.22 -1.99
CA ALA A 891 -40.38 15.93 -1.84
C ALA A 891 -38.87 16.01 -2.10
N LEU A 892 -38.13 15.25 -1.30
CA LEU A 892 -36.71 15.00 -1.50
C LEU A 892 -36.57 13.66 -2.23
N PHE A 893 -36.14 13.73 -3.49
CA PHE A 893 -35.92 12.56 -4.33
C PHE A 893 -34.51 12.03 -4.13
N ALA A 894 -34.38 10.72 -3.93
CA ALA A 894 -33.10 10.01 -3.90
C ALA A 894 -32.84 9.41 -5.28
N VAL A 895 -31.96 10.04 -6.05
CA VAL A 895 -31.46 9.59 -7.35
C VAL A 895 -30.28 8.68 -7.08
N GLY A 896 -30.41 7.38 -7.34
CA GLY A 896 -29.33 6.45 -7.08
C GLY A 896 -28.17 6.61 -8.07
N VAL A 897 -26.97 6.26 -7.64
CA VAL A 897 -25.74 6.32 -8.43
C VAL A 897 -25.12 4.93 -8.46
N ALA A 898 -24.68 4.52 -9.65
CA ALA A 898 -23.98 3.26 -9.83
C ALA A 898 -22.67 3.30 -9.03
N MET A 899 -22.42 2.27 -8.21
CA MET A 899 -21.24 2.25 -7.35
C MET A 899 -19.96 2.25 -8.21
N PRO A 900 -19.11 3.29 -8.13
CA PRO A 900 -17.81 3.26 -8.77
C PRO A 900 -16.91 2.26 -8.04
N GLY A 901 -15.80 1.91 -8.66
CA GLY A 901 -14.70 1.30 -7.95
C GLY A 901 -14.17 2.20 -6.82
N ARG A 902 -13.52 1.57 -5.85
CA ARG A 902 -13.08 2.23 -4.62
C ARG A 902 -11.73 2.94 -4.74
N ALA A 903 -10.92 2.69 -5.78
CA ALA A 903 -9.62 3.34 -5.91
C ALA A 903 -9.76 4.88 -5.97
N ARG A 904 -8.81 5.59 -5.36
CA ARG A 904 -8.81 7.06 -5.30
C ARG A 904 -7.45 7.63 -5.66
N ARG A 905 -7.45 8.88 -6.10
CA ARG A 905 -6.21 9.65 -6.23
C ARG A 905 -5.78 10.05 -4.82
N LEU A 906 -4.47 10.01 -4.55
CA LEU A 906 -3.91 10.63 -3.36
C LEU A 906 -4.06 12.14 -3.55
N ALA A 907 -5.02 12.75 -2.86
CA ALA A 907 -5.20 14.19 -2.88
C ALA A 907 -4.08 14.84 -2.05
N PRO A 908 -3.51 15.97 -2.51
CA PRO A 908 -2.52 16.73 -1.75
C PRO A 908 -3.10 17.38 -0.51
#